data_AF-A0A812PKZ1-F1
#
_entry.id   AF-A0A812PKZ1-F1
#
_cell.length_a   1.000
_cell.length_b   1.000
_cell.length_c   1.000
_cell.angle_alpha   90.00
_cell.angle_beta   90.00
_cell.angle_gamma   90.00
#
_symmetry.space_group_name_H-M   'P 1'
#
loop_
_entity.id
_entity.type
_entity.pdbx_description
1 polymer ?
#
loop_
_entity_poly.entity_id
_entity_poly.type
_entity_poly.pdbx_seq_one_letter_code
_entity_poly.pdbx_strand_id
1 'polypeptide(L)'
;MASQWWCKADEGSWNRSDVLQYVEESITTKLHDVEERLAKLELCVQRLAAEPQDAQGNVVTQSMPDAEVVEVHRTGTDVAAEDAGEPALTLEEVALSDCWSYKLEGAAWDASALAGLGVFSLQESTLIVACGVFSILLQTVFAIILYANMIENIFTEQLVQELTEWRVLFGHSSQFVDPITGEPLMVGLCGGSQSLMDGRAQAEIYQSVVSYGIQVRDDAHPPVGPLPAGAWLALLALLVWTATVTNELLSIISLTWAMLSLASDTDKTELEGASLSLKRISRARSAMLIVTSATRLLIAGTLGVTGIRYLAATASISELILNTVALEVVLHVDDVFFALLIPSKVMSTVDRIEEITVKLARPWMSCLRLVAFMFIVVLASHLLFLQPMVDRMQETADALCSSNTSFSYFTDAAGFVFMREYSASASVQTETYAYRAVFEATGLQGSRDLQPTAVRIVADGLKQIVVEMEGRNLESRNDFMPVCLDSDHPVLENSGLQNFGEASVQIMREIFQTDQLDSCASARAYCDDWSNLPYSLWRLRTLCPTTCGCKDALTGSLVAVSSKYGCPLACRSEYQQSLLGRNCSDAEPGSAMLRNYVRSLAEVRNATLEETCQAFLVPLDFDGVTFNMCTDHEAAYSSGYASARTVCPVTCGCQSLPTLPGCPPSCAS
;
A
#
# COMPACT_ATOMS: atom_id res chain seq x y z
N MET A 1 -9.32 52.83 -12.85
CA MET A 1 -10.50 51.95 -13.10
C MET A 1 -11.34 51.74 -11.85
N ALA A 2 -10.77 51.35 -10.70
CA ALA A 2 -11.52 51.19 -9.43
C ALA A 2 -12.46 52.37 -9.07
N SER A 3 -12.10 53.61 -9.41
CA SER A 3 -12.94 54.80 -9.18
C SER A 3 -14.22 54.87 -10.03
N GLN A 4 -14.27 54.26 -11.23
CA GLN A 4 -15.49 54.21 -12.07
C GLN A 4 -16.47 53.13 -11.60
N TRP A 5 -15.98 52.08 -10.93
CA TRP A 5 -16.81 50.97 -10.44
C TRP A 5 -17.50 51.29 -9.12
N TRP A 6 -16.87 52.10 -8.26
CA TRP A 6 -17.49 52.55 -7.01
C TRP A 6 -18.71 53.46 -7.20
N CYS A 7 -18.81 54.20 -8.31
CA CYS A 7 -20.03 54.91 -8.65
C CYS A 7 -21.23 53.98 -8.94
N LYS A 8 -21.00 52.71 -9.29
CA LYS A 8 -22.06 51.71 -9.48
C LYS A 8 -22.47 51.00 -8.18
N ALA A 9 -21.57 50.91 -7.19
CA ALA A 9 -21.84 50.24 -5.92
C ALA A 9 -22.86 51.00 -5.06
N ASP A 10 -22.95 52.33 -5.20
CA ASP A 10 -23.97 53.17 -4.53
C ASP A 10 -25.40 52.94 -5.08
N GLU A 11 -25.58 52.25 -6.22
CA GLU A 11 -26.90 51.95 -6.80
C GLU A 11 -27.52 50.62 -6.32
N GLY A 12 -26.88 49.91 -5.39
CA GLY A 12 -27.57 48.93 -4.52
C GLY A 12 -27.90 47.55 -5.09
N SER A 13 -27.33 47.11 -6.23
CA SER A 13 -27.40 45.69 -6.62
C SER A 13 -26.15 45.21 -7.34
N TRP A 14 -25.29 44.47 -6.63
CA TRP A 14 -24.28 43.65 -7.30
C TRP A 14 -24.94 42.36 -7.75
N ASN A 15 -24.99 42.13 -9.07
CA ASN A 15 -25.47 40.87 -9.59
C ASN A 15 -24.33 39.84 -9.50
N ARG A 16 -24.66 38.55 -9.39
CA ARG A 16 -23.66 37.46 -9.28
C ARG A 16 -22.63 37.49 -10.40
N SER A 17 -23.00 37.98 -11.58
CA SER A 17 -22.10 38.18 -12.73
C SER A 17 -20.97 39.16 -12.45
N ASP A 18 -21.24 40.22 -11.69
CA ASP A 18 -20.28 41.32 -11.48
C ASP A 18 -19.18 40.89 -10.50
N VAL A 19 -19.53 40.06 -9.51
CA VAL A 19 -18.56 39.45 -8.58
C VAL A 19 -17.69 38.43 -9.29
N LEU A 20 -18.26 37.60 -10.17
CA LEU A 20 -17.50 36.63 -10.96
C LEU A 20 -16.53 37.33 -11.92
N GLN A 21 -16.97 38.40 -12.59
CA GLN A 21 -16.11 39.20 -13.45
C GLN A 21 -14.96 39.85 -12.66
N TYR A 22 -15.22 40.34 -11.45
CA TYR A 22 -14.17 40.90 -10.59
C TYR A 22 -13.12 39.85 -10.19
N VAL A 23 -13.56 38.64 -9.83
CA VAL A 23 -12.64 37.53 -9.50
C VAL A 23 -11.83 37.15 -10.73
N GLU A 24 -12.45 37.04 -11.91
CA GLU A 24 -11.76 36.72 -13.16
C GLU A 24 -10.74 37.79 -13.55
N GLU A 25 -11.09 39.07 -13.44
CA GLU A 25 -10.18 40.21 -13.70
C GLU A 25 -9.03 40.27 -12.67
N SER A 26 -9.31 39.98 -11.40
CA SER A 26 -8.27 39.92 -10.36
C SER A 26 -7.30 38.77 -10.59
N ILE A 27 -7.80 37.61 -11.02
CA ILE A 27 -6.96 36.44 -11.35
C ILE A 27 -6.10 36.76 -12.57
N THR A 28 -6.69 37.30 -13.64
CA THR A 28 -5.93 37.67 -14.85
C THR A 28 -4.88 38.74 -14.60
N THR A 29 -5.15 39.72 -13.72
CA THR A 29 -4.17 40.74 -13.35
C THR A 29 -2.98 40.13 -12.59
N LYS A 30 -3.24 39.23 -11.64
CA LYS A 30 -2.16 38.49 -10.94
C LYS A 30 -1.39 37.57 -11.90
N LEU A 31 -2.09 36.92 -12.83
CA LEU A 31 -1.45 36.07 -13.85
C LEU A 31 -0.49 36.90 -14.71
N HIS A 32 -0.89 38.10 -15.11
CA HIS A 32 -0.06 38.98 -15.93
C HIS A 32 1.16 39.53 -15.16
N ASP A 33 1.02 39.82 -13.86
CA ASP A 33 2.15 40.16 -12.99
C ASP A 33 3.16 39.00 -12.88
N VAL A 34 2.67 37.76 -12.79
CA VAL A 34 3.53 36.56 -12.81
C VAL A 34 4.24 36.41 -14.15
N GLU A 35 3.55 36.59 -15.27
CA GLU A 35 4.17 36.58 -16.61
C GLU A 35 5.25 37.66 -16.75
N GLU A 36 5.00 38.88 -16.25
CA GLU A 36 5.99 39.97 -16.28
C GLU A 36 7.22 39.64 -15.43
N ARG A 37 7.01 39.05 -14.24
CA ARG A 37 8.10 38.60 -13.37
C ARG A 37 8.89 37.46 -14.00
N LEU A 38 8.22 36.53 -14.70
CA LEU A 38 8.87 35.45 -15.43
C LEU A 38 9.72 35.99 -16.59
N ALA A 39 9.19 36.93 -17.37
CA ALA A 39 9.93 37.58 -18.47
C ALA A 39 11.17 38.34 -17.98
N LYS A 40 11.08 39.02 -16.83
CA LYS A 40 12.25 39.64 -16.18
C LYS A 40 13.29 38.61 -15.76
N LEU A 41 12.86 37.45 -15.28
CA LEU A 41 13.74 36.36 -14.88
C LEU A 41 14.45 35.73 -16.09
N GLU A 42 13.72 35.46 -17.18
CA GLU A 42 14.30 34.97 -18.44
C GLU A 42 15.37 35.93 -18.97
N LEU A 43 15.11 37.24 -18.93
CA LEU A 43 16.07 38.26 -19.37
C LEU A 43 17.31 38.30 -18.44
N CYS A 44 17.13 38.02 -17.15
CA CYS A 44 18.24 37.89 -16.20
C CYS A 44 19.08 36.63 -16.48
N VAL A 45 18.45 35.49 -16.75
CA VAL A 45 19.13 34.23 -17.14
C VAL A 45 19.86 34.40 -18.47
N GLN A 46 19.26 35.07 -19.45
CA GLN A 46 19.90 35.36 -20.73
C GLN A 46 21.11 36.29 -20.57
N ARG A 47 21.06 37.28 -19.67
CA ARG A 47 22.25 38.12 -19.37
C ARG A 47 23.38 37.31 -18.73
N LEU A 48 23.05 36.40 -17.81
CA LEU A 48 24.03 35.50 -17.20
C LEU A 48 24.61 34.50 -18.21
N ALA A 49 23.81 34.06 -19.19
CA ALA A 49 24.28 33.19 -20.27
C ALA A 49 25.09 33.93 -21.35
N ALA A 50 24.89 35.25 -21.50
CA ALA A 50 25.57 36.08 -22.50
C ALA A 50 26.90 36.68 -21.99
N GLU A 51 27.29 36.43 -20.74
CA GLU A 51 28.58 36.88 -20.20
C GLU A 51 29.72 36.10 -20.88
N PRO A 52 30.61 36.76 -21.65
CA PRO A 52 31.60 36.07 -22.46
C PRO A 52 32.68 35.41 -21.59
N GLN A 53 32.95 34.13 -21.86
CA GLN A 53 34.01 33.29 -21.26
C GLN A 53 35.45 33.74 -21.64
N ASP A 54 35.74 35.04 -21.63
CA ASP A 54 37.09 35.55 -21.99
C ASP A 54 38.09 35.54 -20.81
N ALA A 55 37.80 34.77 -19.75
CA ALA A 55 38.69 34.59 -18.60
C ALA A 55 39.09 33.13 -18.33
N GLN A 56 39.07 32.26 -19.35
CA GLN A 56 39.81 30.99 -19.31
C GLN A 56 41.20 31.18 -19.93
N GLY A 57 42.06 31.85 -19.18
CA GLY A 57 43.48 31.87 -19.41
C GLY A 57 44.06 30.45 -19.35
N ASN A 58 44.68 30.06 -20.46
CA ASN A 58 45.68 29.01 -20.62
C ASN A 58 46.24 28.39 -19.32
N VAL A 59 45.70 27.24 -18.92
CA VAL A 59 46.42 26.30 -18.05
C VAL A 59 47.35 25.49 -18.95
N VAL A 60 48.55 26.05 -19.18
CA VAL A 60 49.68 25.32 -19.74
C VAL A 60 50.19 24.36 -18.68
N THR A 61 50.04 23.06 -18.94
CA THR A 61 50.80 22.00 -18.26
C THR A 61 52.28 22.15 -18.59
N GLN A 62 53.12 22.54 -17.63
CA GLN A 62 54.55 22.26 -17.73
C GLN A 62 55.23 22.08 -16.36
N SER A 63 55.94 20.96 -16.31
CA SER A 63 56.96 20.55 -15.35
C SER A 63 58.12 21.54 -15.23
N MET A 64 58.64 21.69 -14.01
CA MET A 64 60.00 22.20 -13.70
C MET A 64 61.09 21.53 -14.57
N PRO A 65 62.27 22.15 -14.84
CA PRO A 65 63.06 22.91 -13.86
C PRO A 65 63.82 24.18 -14.34
N ASP A 66 64.36 24.86 -13.31
CA ASP A 66 65.56 25.70 -13.19
C ASP A 66 65.92 26.81 -14.20
N ALA A 67 66.13 27.99 -13.60
CA ALA A 67 67.10 29.06 -13.90
C ALA A 67 67.17 29.60 -15.34
N GLU A 68 66.97 30.91 -15.51
CA GLU A 68 68.06 31.87 -15.80
C GLU A 68 67.48 33.28 -16.02
N VAL A 69 68.27 34.27 -15.59
CA VAL A 69 68.03 35.71 -15.69
C VAL A 69 68.19 36.17 -17.13
N VAL A 70 67.18 36.87 -17.69
CA VAL A 70 67.38 37.71 -18.89
C VAL A 70 66.55 38.99 -18.78
N GLU A 71 67.26 40.12 -18.63
CA GLU A 71 66.76 41.46 -18.92
C GLU A 71 66.46 41.60 -20.42
N VAL A 72 65.30 42.14 -20.78
CA VAL A 72 65.11 42.80 -22.08
C VAL A 72 64.42 44.13 -21.91
N HIS A 73 65.06 45.10 -22.56
CA HIS A 73 64.87 46.52 -22.56
C HIS A 73 63.86 46.96 -23.63
N ARG A 74 63.28 48.16 -23.42
CA ARG A 74 62.57 49.05 -24.39
C ARG A 74 61.16 48.62 -24.81
N THR A 75 60.21 49.53 -25.04
CA THR A 75 60.29 50.93 -25.50
C THR A 75 58.99 51.65 -25.15
N GLY A 76 59.11 52.94 -24.82
CA GLY A 76 57.97 53.81 -24.58
C GLY A 76 57.14 54.10 -25.84
N THR A 77 55.93 54.57 -25.60
CA THR A 77 55.20 55.44 -26.51
C THR A 77 54.32 56.35 -25.67
N ASP A 78 54.67 57.63 -25.71
CA ASP A 78 53.89 58.73 -25.19
C ASP A 78 52.57 58.83 -25.96
N VAL A 79 51.45 58.85 -25.24
CA VAL A 79 50.21 59.47 -25.73
C VAL A 79 49.65 60.32 -24.59
N ALA A 80 49.75 61.63 -24.78
CA ALA A 80 49.08 62.64 -23.98
C ALA A 80 47.63 62.80 -24.46
N ALA A 81 46.66 62.74 -23.55
CA ALA A 81 45.31 63.27 -23.70
C ALA A 81 44.77 63.50 -22.27
N GLU A 82 44.80 64.75 -21.80
CA GLU A 82 43.60 65.60 -21.62
C GLU A 82 42.73 65.19 -20.43
N ASP A 83 43.18 65.68 -19.28
CA ASP A 83 42.43 66.38 -18.23
C ASP A 83 40.93 66.63 -18.51
N ALA A 84 40.08 65.80 -17.89
CA ALA A 84 38.76 66.19 -17.41
C ALA A 84 38.54 65.48 -16.07
N GLY A 85 38.77 66.21 -14.98
CA GLY A 85 38.53 65.73 -13.62
C GLY A 85 37.06 65.37 -13.39
N GLU A 86 36.73 64.09 -13.54
CA GLU A 86 35.64 63.49 -12.78
C GLU A 86 36.10 63.32 -11.33
N PRO A 87 35.34 63.80 -10.33
CA PRO A 87 35.65 63.49 -8.95
C PRO A 87 35.61 61.97 -8.81
N ALA A 88 36.73 61.38 -8.39
CA ALA A 88 36.80 59.99 -8.00
C ALA A 88 35.73 59.74 -6.93
N LEU A 89 34.58 59.19 -7.35
CA LEU A 89 33.56 58.70 -6.45
C LEU A 89 34.23 57.64 -5.60
N THR A 90 34.50 57.97 -4.35
CA THR A 90 35.15 57.06 -3.42
C THR A 90 34.30 55.79 -3.35
N LEU A 91 34.93 54.62 -3.54
CA LEU A 91 34.28 53.30 -3.46
C LEU A 91 33.55 53.07 -2.12
N GLU A 92 33.84 53.91 -1.13
CA GLU A 92 33.22 53.95 0.19
C GLU A 92 31.81 54.59 0.18
N GLU A 93 31.50 55.46 -0.79
CA GLU A 93 30.17 56.07 -0.95
C GLU A 93 29.18 55.14 -1.67
N VAL A 94 29.67 54.26 -2.56
CA VAL A 94 28.85 53.22 -3.21
C VAL A 94 28.55 52.05 -2.25
N ALA A 95 29.31 51.90 -1.18
CA ALA A 95 29.10 50.85 -0.17
C ALA A 95 28.08 51.22 0.93
N LEU A 96 27.61 52.47 0.98
CA LEU A 96 26.79 53.00 2.09
C LEU A 96 25.31 53.24 1.76
N SER A 97 24.84 52.94 0.55
CA SER A 97 23.49 53.33 0.11
C SER A 97 22.51 52.19 -0.19
N ASP A 98 22.71 50.98 0.34
CA ASP A 98 21.66 49.94 0.26
C ASP A 98 20.77 50.01 1.50
N CYS A 99 20.05 51.12 1.66
CA CYS A 99 18.94 51.19 2.62
C CYS A 99 17.80 50.31 2.09
N TRP A 100 17.45 49.27 2.85
CA TRP A 100 16.31 48.43 2.52
C TRP A 100 15.02 49.15 2.93
N SER A 101 14.08 49.30 1.99
CA SER A 101 12.76 49.85 2.27
C SER A 101 11.73 48.73 2.32
N TYR A 102 10.93 48.69 3.39
CA TYR A 102 9.78 47.81 3.49
C TYR A 102 8.53 48.60 3.14
N LYS A 103 7.86 48.18 2.06
CA LYS A 103 6.57 48.74 1.66
C LYS A 103 5.47 47.93 2.32
N LEU A 104 4.58 48.59 3.08
CA LEU A 104 3.40 47.94 3.63
C LEU A 104 2.55 47.40 2.48
N GLU A 105 2.27 46.11 2.54
CA GLU A 105 1.42 45.43 1.58
C GLU A 105 -0.05 45.62 2.00
N GLY A 106 -0.97 45.51 1.03
CA GLY A 106 -2.41 45.55 1.26
C GLY A 106 -2.96 44.30 1.97
N ALA A 107 -2.24 43.78 2.97
CA ALA A 107 -2.56 42.56 3.72
C ALA A 107 -3.23 42.88 5.06
N ALA A 108 -4.01 41.92 5.59
CA ALA A 108 -4.71 42.07 6.87
C ALA A 108 -3.77 42.41 8.02
N TRP A 109 -2.60 41.78 7.99
CA TRP A 109 -1.57 41.89 9.02
C TRP A 109 -0.94 43.28 9.05
N ASP A 110 -0.60 43.82 7.88
CA ASP A 110 -0.01 45.15 7.71
C ASP A 110 -0.99 46.24 8.13
N ALA A 111 -2.26 46.12 7.72
CA ALA A 111 -3.30 47.04 8.14
C ALA A 111 -3.56 46.97 9.65
N SER A 112 -3.44 45.80 10.27
CA SER A 112 -3.60 45.64 11.73
C SER A 112 -2.54 46.42 12.52
N ALA A 113 -1.36 46.65 11.94
CA ALA A 113 -0.32 47.52 12.50
C ALA A 113 -0.77 48.98 12.62
N LEU A 114 -1.67 49.39 11.73
CA LEU A 114 -2.16 50.75 11.65
C LEU A 114 -3.42 50.98 12.51
N ALA A 115 -4.03 49.91 13.02
CA ALA A 115 -5.21 49.98 13.86
C ALA A 115 -4.92 50.82 15.12
N GLY A 116 -5.73 51.85 15.34
CA GLY A 116 -5.57 52.75 16.49
C GLY A 116 -4.52 53.87 16.34
N LEU A 117 -3.84 54.02 15.19
CA LEU A 117 -2.91 55.15 14.96
C LEU A 117 -3.59 56.53 14.95
N GLY A 118 -4.92 56.60 14.99
CA GLY A 118 -5.70 57.84 14.88
C GLY A 118 -5.89 58.33 13.45
N VAL A 119 -5.30 57.65 12.47
CA VAL A 119 -5.51 57.86 11.03
C VAL A 119 -6.90 57.38 10.60
N PHE A 120 -7.37 56.30 11.22
CA PHE A 120 -8.65 55.67 10.95
C PHE A 120 -9.67 56.02 12.02
N SER A 121 -10.94 56.04 11.62
CA SER A 121 -12.05 56.08 12.56
C SER A 121 -12.06 54.85 13.46
N LEU A 122 -12.75 54.94 14.61
CA LEU A 122 -12.91 53.80 15.53
C LEU A 122 -13.58 52.61 14.83
N GLN A 123 -14.52 52.87 13.91
CA GLN A 123 -15.22 51.84 13.15
C GLN A 123 -14.27 51.11 12.18
N GLU A 124 -13.46 51.84 11.41
CA GLU A 124 -12.48 51.27 10.50
C GLU A 124 -11.41 50.47 11.26
N SER A 125 -10.91 50.99 12.38
CA SER A 125 -9.95 50.26 13.24
C SER A 125 -10.55 48.96 13.78
N THR A 126 -11.82 48.99 14.20
CA THR A 126 -12.53 47.79 14.69
C THR A 126 -12.70 46.76 13.57
N LEU A 127 -13.01 47.20 12.36
CA LEU A 127 -13.16 46.34 11.19
C LEU A 127 -11.83 45.70 10.80
N ILE A 128 -10.72 46.44 10.80
CA ILE A 128 -9.37 45.90 10.53
C ILE A 128 -9.01 44.80 11.53
N VAL A 129 -9.25 45.04 12.83
CA VAL A 129 -9.00 44.02 13.87
C VAL A 129 -9.90 42.81 13.69
N ALA A 130 -11.19 43.01 13.37
CA ALA A 130 -12.12 41.91 13.10
C ALA A 130 -11.68 41.08 11.88
N CYS A 131 -11.22 41.72 10.80
CA CYS A 131 -10.66 41.04 9.64
C CYS A 131 -9.39 40.25 10.01
N GLY A 132 -8.48 40.82 10.79
CA GLY A 132 -7.28 40.10 11.25
C GLY A 132 -7.61 38.86 12.10
N VAL A 133 -8.58 38.96 13.01
CA VAL A 133 -9.06 37.82 13.81
C VAL A 133 -9.72 36.77 12.92
N PHE A 134 -10.52 37.20 11.93
CA PHE A 134 -11.13 36.29 10.97
C PHE A 134 -10.08 35.56 10.12
N SER A 135 -9.04 36.24 9.64
CA SER A 135 -7.93 35.65 8.91
C SER A 135 -7.20 34.60 9.74
N ILE A 136 -6.89 34.89 11.01
CA ILE A 136 -6.30 33.92 11.95
C ILE A 136 -7.18 32.67 12.06
N LEU A 137 -8.48 32.87 12.28
CA LEU A 137 -9.43 31.76 12.44
C LEU A 137 -9.51 30.90 11.18
N LEU A 138 -9.60 31.54 10.01
CA LEU A 138 -9.71 30.87 8.73
C LEU A 138 -8.48 30.01 8.43
N GLN A 139 -7.28 30.60 8.51
CA GLN A 139 -6.03 29.86 8.27
C GLN A 139 -5.82 28.75 9.31
N THR A 140 -6.17 28.99 10.58
CA THR A 140 -6.09 27.96 11.63
C THR A 140 -7.02 26.78 11.34
N VAL A 141 -8.25 27.04 10.90
CA VAL A 141 -9.19 25.99 10.51
C VAL A 141 -8.65 25.18 9.32
N PHE A 142 -8.11 25.83 8.30
CA PHE A 142 -7.49 25.13 7.18
C PHE A 142 -6.29 24.28 7.60
N ALA A 143 -5.42 24.81 8.47
CA ALA A 143 -4.28 24.06 9.00
C ALA A 143 -4.73 22.81 9.77
N ILE A 144 -5.80 22.92 10.57
CA ILE A 144 -6.39 21.78 11.29
C ILE A 144 -6.97 20.75 10.31
N ILE A 145 -7.73 21.19 9.30
CA ILE A 145 -8.33 20.30 8.30
C ILE A 145 -7.26 19.53 7.52
N LEU A 146 -6.22 20.23 7.05
CA LEU A 146 -5.08 19.63 6.36
C LEU A 146 -4.37 18.62 7.27
N TYR A 147 -4.10 18.99 8.52
CA TYR A 147 -3.43 18.11 9.46
C TYR A 147 -4.23 16.84 9.76
N ALA A 148 -5.54 16.97 9.99
CA ALA A 148 -6.38 15.88 10.45
C ALA A 148 -6.81 14.92 9.33
N ASN A 149 -6.94 15.39 8.08
CA ASN A 149 -7.57 14.59 7.02
C ASN A 149 -6.63 14.24 5.85
N MET A 150 -5.56 15.01 5.65
CA MET A 150 -4.79 14.93 4.40
C MET A 150 -3.37 14.38 4.57
N ILE A 151 -2.89 14.18 5.81
CA ILE A 151 -1.51 13.71 6.06
C ILE A 151 -1.39 12.18 6.02
N GLU A 152 -2.50 11.44 6.10
CA GLU A 152 -2.46 9.98 6.12
C GLU A 152 -1.99 9.43 4.76
N ASN A 153 -0.89 8.67 4.81
CA ASN A 153 -0.38 7.96 3.65
C ASN A 153 -1.13 6.63 3.50
N ILE A 154 -1.70 6.38 2.32
CA ILE A 154 -2.38 5.12 2.01
C ILE A 154 -1.41 3.92 2.02
N PHE A 155 -0.13 4.13 1.70
CA PHE A 155 0.91 3.10 1.66
C PHE A 155 1.53 2.88 3.04
N THR A 156 0.77 2.20 3.90
CA THR A 156 1.22 1.78 5.23
C THR A 156 1.84 0.38 5.20
N GLU A 157 2.63 0.06 6.23
CA GLU A 157 3.16 -1.31 6.43
C GLU A 157 2.03 -2.34 6.58
N GLN A 158 0.92 -1.95 7.20
CA GLN A 158 -0.28 -2.77 7.32
C GLN A 158 -0.87 -3.09 5.94
N LEU A 159 -0.94 -2.10 5.03
CA LEU A 159 -1.42 -2.35 3.66
C LEU A 159 -0.53 -3.36 2.93
N VAL A 160 0.81 -3.26 3.07
CA VAL A 160 1.74 -4.22 2.47
C VAL A 160 1.49 -5.64 2.98
N GLN A 161 1.27 -5.79 4.30
CA GLN A 161 0.93 -7.09 4.89
C GLN A 161 -0.41 -7.61 4.38
N GLU A 162 -1.46 -6.78 4.37
CA GLU A 162 -2.78 -7.15 3.88
C GLU A 162 -2.76 -7.58 2.41
N LEU A 163 -1.98 -6.90 1.57
CA LEU A 163 -1.81 -7.26 0.16
C LEU A 163 -0.99 -8.55 -0.02
N THR A 164 -0.02 -8.79 0.87
CA THR A 164 0.75 -10.05 0.89
C THR A 164 -0.14 -11.23 1.27
N GLU A 165 -0.92 -11.09 2.34
CA GLU A 165 -1.89 -12.10 2.77
C GLU A 165 -2.96 -12.32 1.68
N TRP A 166 -3.44 -11.25 1.07
CA TRP A 166 -4.39 -11.34 -0.04
C TRP A 166 -3.82 -12.08 -1.25
N ARG A 167 -2.55 -11.82 -1.63
CA ARG A 167 -1.88 -12.54 -2.71
C ARG A 167 -1.81 -14.04 -2.43
N VAL A 168 -1.47 -14.42 -1.19
CA VAL A 168 -1.38 -15.82 -0.76
C VAL A 168 -2.75 -16.48 -0.74
N LEU A 169 -3.78 -15.84 -0.18
CA LEU A 169 -5.10 -16.45 0.02
C LEU A 169 -5.97 -16.46 -1.24
N PHE A 170 -5.89 -15.40 -2.05
CA PHE A 170 -6.78 -15.17 -3.19
C PHE A 170 -6.02 -15.10 -4.51
N GLY A 171 -4.92 -14.33 -4.55
CA GLY A 171 -4.18 -14.08 -5.78
C GLY A 171 -3.74 -15.36 -6.51
N HIS A 172 -3.19 -16.31 -5.76
CA HIS A 172 -2.76 -17.60 -6.30
C HIS A 172 -3.81 -18.71 -6.16
N SER A 173 -4.99 -18.46 -5.59
CA SER A 173 -5.98 -19.51 -5.41
C SER A 173 -6.64 -19.90 -6.75
N SER A 174 -6.68 -21.21 -7.01
CA SER A 174 -7.37 -21.85 -8.14
C SER A 174 -8.82 -21.39 -8.33
N GLN A 175 -9.50 -21.02 -7.24
CA GLN A 175 -10.89 -20.54 -7.28
C GLN A 175 -11.05 -19.23 -8.05
N PHE A 176 -9.97 -18.44 -8.16
CA PHE A 176 -9.95 -17.15 -8.86
C PHE A 176 -9.15 -17.22 -10.17
N VAL A 177 -8.80 -18.42 -10.63
CA VAL A 177 -8.25 -18.61 -11.97
C VAL A 177 -9.36 -18.37 -12.99
N ASP A 178 -9.07 -17.60 -14.03
CA ASP A 178 -10.03 -17.38 -15.12
C ASP A 178 -10.36 -18.73 -15.76
N PRO A 179 -11.63 -19.20 -15.72
CA PRO A 179 -12.01 -20.51 -16.20
C PRO A 179 -11.86 -20.67 -17.72
N ILE A 180 -11.74 -19.56 -18.44
CA ILE A 180 -11.62 -19.53 -19.90
C ILE A 180 -10.16 -19.60 -20.35
N THR A 181 -9.30 -18.79 -19.75
CA THR A 181 -7.88 -18.70 -20.11
C THR A 181 -7.00 -19.65 -19.30
N GLY A 182 -7.47 -20.07 -18.12
CA GLY A 182 -6.66 -20.77 -17.14
C GLY A 182 -5.60 -19.88 -16.48
N GLU A 183 -5.70 -18.56 -16.66
CA GLU A 183 -4.76 -17.57 -16.16
C GLU A 183 -5.03 -17.30 -14.66
N PRO A 184 -4.01 -17.40 -13.78
CA PRO A 184 -4.14 -17.01 -12.38
C PRO A 184 -4.45 -15.52 -12.25
N LEU A 185 -5.20 -15.16 -11.20
CA LEU A 185 -5.60 -13.77 -10.95
C LEU A 185 -4.40 -12.81 -10.90
N MET A 186 -3.28 -13.25 -10.31
CA MET A 186 -2.05 -12.45 -10.24
C MET A 186 -1.47 -12.10 -11.61
N VAL A 187 -1.55 -12.99 -12.61
CA VAL A 187 -1.01 -12.71 -13.94
C VAL A 187 -1.83 -11.60 -14.62
N GLY A 188 -3.15 -11.65 -14.48
CA GLY A 188 -4.04 -10.61 -14.99
C GLY A 188 -3.85 -9.26 -14.27
N LEU A 189 -3.68 -9.28 -12.94
CA LEU A 189 -3.41 -8.09 -12.12
C LEU A 189 -2.10 -7.41 -12.51
N CYS A 190 -1.00 -8.18 -12.54
CA CYS A 190 0.32 -7.65 -12.86
C CYS A 190 0.46 -7.27 -14.34
N GLY A 191 -0.33 -7.91 -15.22
CA GLY A 191 -0.47 -7.56 -16.63
C GLY A 191 -1.32 -6.31 -16.90
N GLY A 192 -1.93 -5.71 -15.87
CA GLY A 192 -2.76 -4.52 -16.01
C GLY A 192 -4.11 -4.78 -16.69
N SER A 193 -4.64 -6.00 -16.56
CA SER A 193 -5.95 -6.35 -17.10
C SER A 193 -7.06 -5.57 -16.39
N GLN A 194 -7.93 -4.91 -17.15
CA GLN A 194 -9.10 -4.20 -16.60
C GLN A 194 -10.32 -5.11 -16.36
N SER A 195 -10.27 -6.37 -16.83
CA SER A 195 -11.39 -7.30 -16.75
C SER A 195 -11.42 -8.14 -15.48
N LEU A 196 -10.69 -7.73 -14.44
CA LEU A 196 -10.60 -8.43 -13.16
C LEU A 196 -11.87 -8.13 -12.35
N MET A 197 -12.77 -9.10 -12.24
CA MET A 197 -13.96 -9.00 -11.37
C MET A 197 -13.55 -9.09 -9.90
N ASP A 198 -12.70 -10.06 -9.58
CA ASP A 198 -12.07 -10.21 -8.27
C ASP A 198 -10.68 -9.54 -8.31
N GLY A 199 -10.29 -8.82 -7.27
CA GLY A 199 -8.97 -8.15 -7.22
C GLY A 199 -8.90 -6.75 -7.85
N ARG A 200 -10.04 -6.15 -8.24
CA ARG A 200 -10.06 -4.79 -8.84
C ARG A 200 -9.41 -3.73 -7.95
N ALA A 201 -9.68 -3.75 -6.64
CA ALA A 201 -9.11 -2.78 -5.70
C ALA A 201 -7.57 -2.88 -5.67
N GLN A 202 -7.04 -4.11 -5.67
CA GLN A 202 -5.60 -4.38 -5.70
C GLN A 202 -4.98 -3.96 -7.03
N ALA A 203 -5.70 -4.16 -8.14
CA ALA A 203 -5.28 -3.66 -9.46
C ALA A 203 -5.24 -2.13 -9.52
N GLU A 204 -6.20 -1.42 -8.92
CA GLU A 204 -6.20 0.05 -8.84
C GLU A 204 -5.04 0.58 -8.00
N ILE A 205 -4.74 -0.05 -6.85
CA ILE A 205 -3.56 0.28 -6.03
C ILE A 205 -2.27 0.05 -6.83
N TYR A 206 -2.13 -1.12 -7.45
CA TYR A 206 -0.96 -1.46 -8.25
C TYR A 206 -0.78 -0.51 -9.44
N GLN A 207 -1.86 -0.18 -10.14
CA GLN A 207 -1.83 0.76 -11.25
C GLN A 207 -1.43 2.16 -10.78
N SER A 208 -1.88 2.61 -9.60
CA SER A 208 -1.41 3.86 -9.01
C SER A 208 0.10 3.85 -8.80
N VAL A 209 0.65 2.77 -8.24
CA VAL A 209 2.09 2.61 -8.00
C VAL A 209 2.90 2.59 -9.30
N VAL A 210 2.46 1.83 -10.31
CA VAL A 210 3.12 1.77 -11.62
C VAL A 210 3.02 3.12 -12.35
N SER A 211 1.88 3.80 -12.25
CA SER A 211 1.69 5.13 -12.86
C SER A 211 2.60 6.20 -12.23
N TYR A 212 2.96 6.03 -10.96
CA TYR A 212 3.95 6.85 -10.27
C TYR A 212 5.38 6.64 -10.81
N GLY A 213 5.60 5.58 -11.61
CA GLY A 213 6.88 5.23 -12.22
C GLY A 213 7.68 4.20 -11.43
N ILE A 214 7.06 3.53 -10.45
CA ILE A 214 7.68 2.42 -9.72
C ILE A 214 7.73 1.19 -10.63
N GLN A 215 8.88 0.53 -10.67
CA GLN A 215 9.10 -0.70 -11.43
C GLN A 215 9.24 -1.87 -10.46
N VAL A 216 8.57 -2.98 -10.75
CA VAL A 216 8.73 -4.21 -9.97
C VAL A 216 10.18 -4.68 -10.07
N ARG A 217 10.77 -5.06 -8.94
CA ARG A 217 12.18 -5.43 -8.90
C ARG A 217 12.38 -6.85 -9.46
N ASP A 218 13.03 -6.94 -10.62
CA ASP A 218 13.55 -8.21 -11.11
C ASP A 218 14.85 -8.56 -10.38
N ASP A 219 14.97 -9.80 -9.89
CA ASP A 219 16.15 -10.31 -9.17
C ASP A 219 17.48 -10.13 -9.95
N ALA A 220 17.39 -9.90 -11.26
CA ALA A 220 18.53 -9.74 -12.16
C ALA A 220 19.18 -8.34 -12.11
N HIS A 221 18.51 -7.29 -11.61
CA HIS A 221 19.02 -5.92 -11.69
C HIS A 221 19.22 -5.28 -10.31
N PRO A 222 20.40 -4.69 -10.03
CA PRO A 222 20.66 -4.03 -8.76
C PRO A 222 19.76 -2.78 -8.58
N PRO A 223 19.41 -2.43 -7.34
CA PRO A 223 18.38 -1.44 -7.00
C PRO A 223 18.76 0.03 -7.27
N VAL A 224 19.88 0.30 -7.94
CA VAL A 224 20.33 1.67 -8.21
C VAL A 224 19.72 2.16 -9.53
N GLY A 225 18.39 2.21 -9.55
CA GLY A 225 17.64 2.84 -10.63
C GLY A 225 17.59 4.37 -10.45
N PRO A 226 17.39 5.13 -11.54
CA PRO A 226 17.01 6.54 -11.43
C PRO A 226 15.70 6.68 -10.61
N LEU A 227 15.53 7.80 -9.90
CA LEU A 227 14.30 8.10 -9.18
C LEU A 227 13.07 7.98 -10.13
N PRO A 228 11.95 7.43 -9.65
CA PRO A 228 10.74 7.28 -10.46
C PRO A 228 10.21 8.66 -10.89
N ALA A 229 9.53 8.71 -12.04
CA ALA A 229 9.06 9.96 -12.63
C ALA A 229 8.15 10.76 -11.67
N GLY A 230 7.28 10.08 -10.92
CA GLY A 230 6.43 10.69 -9.89
C GLY A 230 7.24 11.35 -8.77
N ALA A 231 8.34 10.74 -8.32
CA ALA A 231 9.21 11.33 -7.29
C ALA A 231 9.91 12.61 -7.78
N TRP A 232 10.30 12.68 -9.06
CA TRP A 232 10.83 13.92 -9.63
C TRP A 232 9.80 15.04 -9.63
N LEU A 233 8.55 14.75 -10.01
CA LEU A 233 7.49 15.75 -9.97
C LEU A 233 7.19 16.17 -8.52
N ALA A 234 7.19 15.22 -7.57
CA ALA A 234 7.05 15.49 -6.15
C ALA A 234 8.13 16.44 -5.62
N LEU A 235 9.40 16.23 -6.01
CA LEU A 235 10.51 17.13 -5.65
C LEU A 235 10.34 18.54 -6.21
N LEU A 236 9.87 18.66 -7.47
CA LEU A 236 9.59 19.97 -8.07
C LEU A 236 8.48 20.70 -7.33
N ALA A 237 7.41 20.00 -6.98
CA ALA A 237 6.30 20.63 -6.26
C ALA A 237 6.66 20.97 -4.81
N LEU A 238 7.47 20.15 -4.14
CA LEU A 238 8.08 20.49 -2.86
C LEU A 238 9.00 21.72 -2.97
N LEU A 239 9.75 21.86 -4.07
CA LEU A 239 10.57 23.05 -4.31
C LEU A 239 9.71 24.31 -4.47
N VAL A 240 8.66 24.24 -5.29
CA VAL A 240 7.71 25.36 -5.47
C VAL A 240 7.05 25.71 -4.14
N TRP A 241 6.52 24.72 -3.42
CA TRP A 241 5.87 24.94 -2.13
C TRP A 241 6.83 25.54 -1.09
N THR A 242 8.04 25.01 -0.97
CA THR A 242 9.05 25.54 -0.03
C THR A 242 9.47 26.96 -0.40
N ALA A 243 9.57 27.29 -1.69
CA ALA A 243 9.83 28.65 -2.14
C ALA A 243 8.69 29.60 -1.75
N THR A 244 7.43 29.20 -1.97
CA THR A 244 6.23 29.99 -1.59
C THR A 244 6.17 30.24 -0.09
N VAL A 245 6.35 29.19 0.73
CA VAL A 245 6.39 29.32 2.20
C VAL A 245 7.57 30.19 2.64
N THR A 246 8.75 30.03 2.03
CA THR A 246 9.92 30.83 2.39
C THR A 246 9.72 32.31 2.06
N ASN A 247 9.09 32.63 0.93
CA ASN A 247 8.75 34.00 0.57
C ASN A 247 7.79 34.62 1.59
N GLU A 248 6.77 33.87 2.01
CA GLU A 248 5.83 34.29 3.05
C GLU A 248 6.52 34.51 4.40
N LEU A 249 7.37 33.57 4.85
CA LEU A 249 8.15 33.70 6.08
C LEU A 249 9.07 34.93 6.04
N LEU A 250 9.66 35.23 4.89
CA LEU A 250 10.48 36.41 4.69
C LEU A 250 9.69 37.71 4.79
N SER A 251 8.49 37.76 4.21
CA SER A 251 7.58 38.89 4.37
C SER A 251 7.25 39.13 5.84
N ILE A 252 6.92 38.08 6.59
CA ILE A 252 6.61 38.16 8.03
C ILE A 252 7.82 38.66 8.84
N ILE A 253 9.01 38.10 8.58
CA ILE A 253 10.25 38.47 9.27
C ILE A 253 10.60 39.93 8.97
N SER A 254 10.53 40.36 7.71
CA SER A 254 10.83 41.74 7.31
C SER A 254 9.86 42.76 7.93
N LEU A 255 8.55 42.47 7.93
CA LEU A 255 7.56 43.27 8.65
C LEU A 255 7.90 43.37 10.14
N THR A 256 8.21 42.23 10.78
CA THR A 256 8.54 42.20 12.21
C THR A 256 9.77 43.03 12.52
N TRP A 257 10.82 42.93 11.70
CA TRP A 257 12.03 43.75 11.85
C TRP A 257 11.76 45.23 11.62
N ALA A 258 10.98 45.59 10.59
CA ALA A 258 10.58 46.98 10.34
C ALA A 258 9.87 47.56 11.58
N MET A 259 8.92 46.82 12.15
CA MET A 259 8.18 47.25 13.34
C MET A 259 9.03 47.32 14.60
N LEU A 260 9.99 46.39 14.79
CA LEU A 260 10.95 46.44 15.90
C LEU A 260 11.90 47.64 15.76
N SER A 261 12.30 47.99 14.55
CA SER A 261 13.18 49.15 14.30
C SER A 261 12.51 50.49 14.61
N LEU A 262 11.18 50.54 14.54
CA LEU A 262 10.34 51.71 14.82
C LEU A 262 9.92 51.82 16.29
N ALA A 263 10.21 50.80 17.11
CA ALA A 263 9.89 50.81 18.53
C ALA A 263 10.73 51.89 19.24
N SER A 264 10.07 52.89 19.81
CA SER A 264 10.72 53.97 20.55
C SER A 264 10.25 53.99 22.01
N ASP A 265 11.07 54.55 22.90
CA ASP A 265 10.76 54.68 24.33
C ASP A 265 9.68 55.72 24.65
N THR A 266 9.14 56.39 23.63
CA THR A 266 8.08 57.40 23.79
C THR A 266 6.69 56.78 23.71
N ASP A 267 5.80 57.18 24.63
CA ASP A 267 4.40 56.73 24.67
C ASP A 267 3.51 57.26 23.54
N LYS A 268 4.00 58.25 22.77
CA LYS A 268 3.25 58.87 21.66
C LYS A 268 3.74 58.36 20.32
N THR A 269 2.78 58.01 19.47
CA THR A 269 3.01 57.74 18.05
C THR A 269 2.91 59.07 17.29
N GLU A 270 3.96 59.43 16.54
CA GLU A 270 4.01 60.66 15.77
C GLU A 270 3.94 60.34 14.27
N LEU A 271 2.94 60.91 13.61
CA LEU A 271 2.81 60.97 12.14
C LEU A 271 3.21 62.38 11.71
N GLU A 272 4.19 62.47 10.81
CA GLU A 272 4.74 63.76 10.39
C GLU A 272 4.45 64.00 8.92
N GLY A 273 3.73 65.09 8.62
CA GLY A 273 3.60 65.63 7.26
C GLY A 273 2.34 65.25 6.48
N ALA A 274 2.27 65.79 5.26
CA ALA A 274 1.24 65.47 4.28
C ALA A 274 1.48 64.11 3.60
N SER A 275 2.74 63.65 3.57
CA SER A 275 3.10 62.26 3.37
C SER A 275 3.02 61.55 4.72
N LEU A 276 2.22 60.49 4.83
CA LEU A 276 2.03 59.75 6.09
C LEU A 276 3.30 58.93 6.38
N SER A 277 4.33 59.59 6.95
CA SER A 277 5.57 58.98 7.38
C SER A 277 5.45 58.50 8.82
N LEU A 278 5.66 57.19 9.05
CA LEU A 278 5.61 56.59 10.38
C LEU A 278 6.99 56.70 11.05
N LYS A 279 7.18 57.64 11.99
CA LYS A 279 8.48 57.83 12.64
C LYS A 279 8.70 56.96 13.88
N ARG A 280 7.68 56.78 14.72
CA ARG A 280 7.80 56.10 16.03
C ARG A 280 6.51 55.37 16.42
N ILE A 281 6.65 54.16 16.95
CA ILE A 281 5.53 53.35 17.47
C ILE A 281 5.67 53.19 19.00
N SER A 282 4.55 53.29 19.73
CA SER A 282 4.49 53.04 21.18
C SER A 282 4.77 51.56 21.53
N ARG A 283 5.40 51.29 22.68
CA ARG A 283 5.73 49.92 23.15
C ARG A 283 4.54 48.95 23.16
N ALA A 284 3.36 49.38 23.60
CA ALA A 284 2.17 48.52 23.65
C ALA A 284 1.72 48.04 22.26
N ARG A 285 1.80 48.92 21.24
CA ARG A 285 1.49 48.58 19.84
C ARG A 285 2.55 47.68 19.23
N SER A 286 3.82 47.97 19.50
CA SER A 286 4.93 47.10 19.08
C SER A 286 4.75 45.69 19.65
N ALA A 287 4.37 45.55 20.93
CA ALA A 287 4.08 44.26 21.53
C ALA A 287 2.89 43.54 20.85
N MET A 288 1.78 44.24 20.59
CA MET A 288 0.64 43.68 19.86
C MET A 288 1.07 43.19 18.46
N LEU A 289 1.88 43.97 17.75
CA LEU A 289 2.38 43.61 16.43
C LEU A 289 3.29 42.38 16.46
N ILE A 290 4.18 42.29 17.45
CA ILE A 290 5.03 41.12 17.64
C ILE A 290 4.17 39.87 17.88
N VAL A 291 3.13 39.96 18.71
CA VAL A 291 2.20 38.84 18.97
C VAL A 291 1.47 38.41 17.69
N THR A 292 0.98 39.39 16.93
CA THR A 292 0.30 39.16 15.66
C THR A 292 1.24 38.51 14.63
N SER A 293 2.46 39.04 14.44
CA SER A 293 3.47 38.46 13.56
C SER A 293 3.91 37.07 14.01
N ALA A 294 4.07 36.83 15.32
CA ALA A 294 4.41 35.52 15.86
C ALA A 294 3.29 34.49 15.58
N THR A 295 2.03 34.92 15.65
CA THR A 295 0.87 34.08 15.29
C THR A 295 0.88 33.73 13.81
N ARG A 296 1.10 34.71 12.92
CA ARG A 296 1.23 34.48 11.47
C ARG A 296 2.40 33.55 11.15
N LEU A 297 3.55 33.77 11.80
CA LEU A 297 4.74 32.92 11.65
C LEU A 297 4.45 31.47 12.06
N LEU A 298 3.74 31.28 13.19
CA LEU A 298 3.35 29.95 13.66
C LEU A 298 2.43 29.28 12.64
N ILE A 299 1.39 29.97 12.16
CA ILE A 299 0.45 29.43 11.17
C ILE A 299 1.17 29.07 9.87
N ALA A 300 1.94 30.00 9.28
CA ALA A 300 2.70 29.77 8.05
C ALA A 300 3.71 28.62 8.21
N GLY A 301 4.39 28.54 9.36
CA GLY A 301 5.30 27.44 9.68
C GLY A 301 4.58 26.10 9.80
N THR A 302 3.43 26.05 10.48
CA THR A 302 2.62 24.82 10.58
C THR A 302 2.10 24.39 9.21
N LEU A 303 1.53 25.31 8.41
CA LEU A 303 1.08 25.06 7.05
C LEU A 303 2.23 24.59 6.15
N GLY A 304 3.41 25.18 6.29
CA GLY A 304 4.60 24.77 5.55
C GLY A 304 4.96 23.30 5.81
N VAL A 305 5.05 22.90 7.08
CA VAL A 305 5.36 21.52 7.47
C VAL A 305 4.26 20.55 7.08
N THR A 306 2.99 20.89 7.31
CA THR A 306 1.86 20.03 6.92
C THR A 306 1.72 19.91 5.41
N GLY A 307 1.98 20.99 4.67
CA GLY A 307 1.97 21.01 3.21
C GLY A 307 3.08 20.15 2.61
N ILE A 308 4.29 20.18 3.18
CA ILE A 308 5.38 19.27 2.79
C ILE A 308 4.95 17.82 2.97
N ARG A 309 4.37 17.48 4.14
CA ARG A 309 3.90 16.11 4.41
C ARG A 309 2.77 15.69 3.48
N TYR A 310 1.83 16.59 3.20
CA TYR A 310 0.71 16.34 2.29
C TYR A 310 1.18 16.07 0.86
N LEU A 311 2.06 16.94 0.32
CA LEU A 311 2.62 16.76 -1.02
C LEU A 311 3.45 15.48 -1.11
N ALA A 312 4.24 15.19 -0.08
CA ALA A 312 5.04 13.97 -0.01
C ALA A 312 4.22 12.70 0.21
N ALA A 313 2.92 12.77 0.54
CA ALA A 313 2.01 11.63 0.66
C ALA A 313 1.11 11.44 -0.57
N THR A 314 1.15 12.37 -1.54
CA THR A 314 0.27 12.33 -2.72
C THR A 314 0.78 11.32 -3.75
N ALA A 315 0.00 10.26 -3.99
CA ALA A 315 0.36 9.15 -4.89
C ALA A 315 0.04 9.42 -6.37
N SER A 316 -0.93 10.29 -6.64
CA SER A 316 -1.33 10.64 -8.00
C SER A 316 -0.53 11.82 -8.52
N ILE A 317 0.20 11.61 -9.62
CA ILE A 317 0.99 12.65 -10.30
C ILE A 317 0.11 13.86 -10.65
N SER A 318 -1.12 13.62 -11.11
CA SER A 318 -2.05 14.70 -11.50
C SER A 318 -2.55 15.52 -10.30
N GLU A 319 -2.76 14.87 -9.16
CA GLU A 319 -3.19 15.53 -7.93
C GLU A 319 -2.05 16.34 -7.30
N LEU A 320 -0.80 15.96 -7.53
CA LEU A 320 0.36 16.62 -6.93
C LEU A 320 0.50 18.08 -7.36
N ILE A 321 0.21 18.38 -8.64
CA ILE A 321 0.17 19.77 -9.15
C ILE A 321 -1.02 20.51 -8.56
N LEU A 322 -2.21 19.89 -8.57
CA LEU A 322 -3.43 20.49 -8.04
C LEU A 322 -3.32 20.81 -6.55
N ASN A 323 -2.73 19.90 -5.77
CA ASN A 323 -2.50 20.03 -4.34
C ASN A 323 -1.52 21.16 -4.04
N THR A 324 -0.47 21.31 -4.84
CA THR A 324 0.49 22.42 -4.68
C THR A 324 -0.17 23.78 -4.88
N VAL A 325 -0.97 23.92 -5.94
CA VAL A 325 -1.72 25.16 -6.22
C VAL A 325 -2.77 25.42 -5.14
N ALA A 326 -3.47 24.38 -4.67
CA ALA A 326 -4.46 24.53 -3.60
C ALA A 326 -3.82 25.00 -2.29
N LEU A 327 -2.64 24.47 -1.94
CA LEU A 327 -1.88 24.92 -0.76
C LEU A 327 -1.44 26.39 -0.89
N GLU A 328 -1.02 26.84 -2.07
CA GLU A 328 -0.72 28.25 -2.34
C GLU A 328 -1.95 29.14 -2.12
N VAL A 329 -3.12 28.73 -2.63
CA VAL A 329 -4.38 29.46 -2.41
C VAL A 329 -4.73 29.53 -0.91
N VAL A 330 -4.53 28.44 -0.16
CA VAL A 330 -4.78 28.42 1.29
C VAL A 330 -3.83 29.35 2.04
N LEU A 331 -2.57 29.45 1.62
CA LEU A 331 -1.60 30.35 2.25
C LEU A 331 -2.00 31.82 2.08
N HIS A 332 -2.59 32.19 0.94
CA HIS A 332 -2.99 33.57 0.60
C HIS A 332 -4.49 33.85 0.75
N VAL A 333 -5.24 32.95 1.38
CA VAL A 333 -6.70 33.07 1.48
C VAL A 333 -7.12 34.31 2.27
N ASP A 334 -6.34 34.66 3.29
CA ASP A 334 -6.53 35.83 4.14
C ASP A 334 -6.40 37.14 3.36
N ASP A 335 -5.47 37.24 2.42
CA ASP A 335 -5.31 38.42 1.56
C ASP A 335 -6.55 38.64 0.68
N VAL A 336 -7.12 37.56 0.15
CA VAL A 336 -8.35 37.61 -0.67
C VAL A 336 -9.53 38.09 0.15
N PHE A 337 -9.75 37.53 1.35
CA PHE A 337 -10.84 37.96 2.21
C PHE A 337 -10.65 39.38 2.74
N PHE A 338 -9.42 39.74 3.08
CA PHE A 338 -9.10 41.10 3.48
C PHE A 338 -9.44 42.09 2.37
N ALA A 339 -9.07 41.76 1.13
CA ALA A 339 -9.35 42.62 -0.01
C ALA A 339 -10.84 42.85 -0.25
N LEU A 340 -11.67 41.86 0.07
CA LEU A 340 -13.13 41.93 -0.06
C LEU A 340 -13.81 42.65 1.10
N LEU A 341 -13.31 42.49 2.32
CA LEU A 341 -13.97 42.99 3.54
C LEU A 341 -13.56 44.43 3.89
N ILE A 342 -12.38 44.87 3.47
CA ILE A 342 -11.87 46.18 3.84
C ILE A 342 -12.35 47.31 2.91
N PRO A 343 -12.77 48.47 3.46
CA PRO A 343 -13.12 49.63 2.67
C PRO A 343 -11.93 50.11 1.84
N SER A 344 -12.15 50.47 0.58
CA SER A 344 -11.10 50.99 -0.32
C SER A 344 -10.39 52.23 0.22
N LYS A 345 -11.01 52.97 1.17
CA LYS A 345 -10.35 54.07 1.88
C LYS A 345 -9.14 53.58 2.66
N VAL A 346 -9.28 52.51 3.42
CA VAL A 346 -8.18 51.92 4.20
C VAL A 346 -7.07 51.46 3.27
N MET A 347 -7.39 50.76 2.18
CA MET A 347 -6.41 50.37 1.16
C MET A 347 -5.67 51.59 0.58
N SER A 348 -6.42 52.63 0.19
CA SER A 348 -5.82 53.85 -0.36
C SER A 348 -4.94 54.59 0.65
N THR A 349 -5.20 54.43 1.95
CA THR A 349 -4.37 54.98 3.02
C THR A 349 -3.11 54.14 3.20
N VAL A 350 -3.22 52.80 3.21
CA VAL A 350 -2.08 51.88 3.26
C VAL A 350 -1.13 52.14 2.09
N ASP A 351 -1.66 52.27 0.87
CA ASP A 351 -0.89 52.56 -0.34
C ASP A 351 -0.18 53.93 -0.33
N ARG A 352 -0.67 54.86 0.49
CA ARG A 352 -0.10 56.22 0.64
C ARG A 352 0.95 56.32 1.74
N ILE A 353 1.08 55.29 2.59
CA ILE A 353 2.10 55.29 3.62
C ILE A 353 3.46 55.13 2.93
N GLU A 354 4.37 56.04 3.26
CA GLU A 354 5.72 56.03 2.72
C GLU A 354 6.47 54.77 3.16
N GLU A 355 7.33 54.24 2.29
CA GLU A 355 8.08 53.03 2.57
C GLU A 355 8.94 53.18 3.84
N ILE A 356 8.90 52.18 4.72
CA ILE A 356 9.63 52.21 5.98
C ILE A 356 11.10 51.90 5.67
N THR A 357 11.96 52.91 5.80
CA THR A 357 13.41 52.72 5.62
C THR A 357 14.01 52.06 6.85
N VAL A 358 14.44 50.81 6.70
CA VAL A 358 15.07 50.06 7.79
C VAL A 358 16.59 50.09 7.59
N LYS A 359 17.30 50.60 8.58
CA LYS A 359 18.77 50.54 8.62
C LYS A 359 19.21 49.14 9.04
N LEU A 360 19.01 48.15 8.18
CA LEU A 360 19.49 46.80 8.44
C LEU A 360 20.91 46.65 7.88
N ALA A 361 21.85 46.26 8.74
CA ALA A 361 23.18 45.86 8.30
C ALA A 361 23.02 44.63 7.40
N ARG A 362 23.34 44.80 6.11
CA ARG A 362 23.45 43.82 5.02
C ARG A 362 22.61 42.54 5.24
N PRO A 363 21.50 42.34 4.51
CA PRO A 363 20.55 41.26 4.77
C PRO A 363 21.30 39.94 4.93
N TRP A 364 21.11 39.31 6.10
CA TRP A 364 21.82 38.08 6.51
C TRP A 364 21.51 36.89 5.57
N MET A 365 20.65 37.08 4.57
CA MET A 365 20.33 36.15 3.51
C MET A 365 20.79 36.70 2.16
N SER A 366 22.07 36.52 1.84
CA SER A 366 22.50 36.51 0.44
C SER A 366 21.66 35.52 -0.35
N CYS A 367 21.33 35.78 -1.62
CA CYS A 367 20.55 34.86 -2.46
C CYS A 367 21.05 33.41 -2.38
N LEU A 368 22.38 33.24 -2.30
CA LEU A 368 23.03 31.94 -2.12
C LEU A 368 22.60 31.19 -0.84
N ARG A 369 22.43 31.89 0.29
CA ARG A 369 21.99 31.28 1.56
C ARG A 369 20.52 30.86 1.50
N LEU A 370 19.69 31.65 0.82
CA LEU A 370 18.28 31.33 0.62
C LEU A 370 18.11 30.08 -0.26
N VAL A 371 18.84 30.02 -1.37
CA VAL A 371 18.89 28.84 -2.25
C VAL A 371 19.40 27.62 -1.50
N ALA A 372 20.46 27.77 -0.69
CA ALA A 372 20.98 26.68 0.14
C ALA A 372 19.95 26.22 1.19
N PHE A 373 19.21 27.15 1.81
CA PHE A 373 18.14 26.81 2.76
C PHE A 373 17.01 26.02 2.09
N MET A 374 16.50 26.48 0.94
CA MET A 374 15.47 25.76 0.18
C MET A 374 15.95 24.36 -0.23
N PHE A 375 17.19 24.25 -0.71
CA PHE A 375 17.78 22.95 -1.05
C PHE A 375 17.86 22.01 0.15
N ILE A 376 18.28 22.50 1.32
CA ILE A 376 18.33 21.71 2.56
C ILE A 376 16.94 21.25 2.98
N VAL A 377 15.93 22.13 2.92
CA VAL A 377 14.54 21.78 3.28
C VAL A 377 13.96 20.75 2.31
N VAL A 378 14.16 20.91 1.01
CA VAL A 378 13.71 19.93 0.00
C VAL A 378 14.42 18.60 0.17
N LEU A 379 15.75 18.61 0.39
CA LEU A 379 16.52 17.39 0.64
C LEU A 379 16.07 16.69 1.92
N ALA A 380 15.86 17.43 3.01
CA ALA A 380 15.34 16.87 4.25
C ALA A 380 13.92 16.30 4.05
N SER A 381 13.07 16.99 3.30
CA SER A 381 11.71 16.51 2.96
C SER A 381 11.75 15.23 2.13
N HIS A 382 12.70 15.13 1.20
CA HIS A 382 12.94 13.94 0.42
C HIS A 382 13.31 12.75 1.32
N LEU A 383 14.32 12.92 2.17
CA LEU A 383 14.83 11.85 3.02
C LEU A 383 13.84 11.43 4.12
N LEU A 384 13.08 12.38 4.68
CA LEU A 384 12.20 12.12 5.83
C LEU A 384 10.77 11.71 5.46
N PHE A 385 10.25 12.13 4.29
CA PHE A 385 8.86 11.91 3.92
C PHE A 385 8.70 11.21 2.57
N LEU A 386 9.33 11.74 1.51
CA LEU A 386 9.13 11.21 0.15
C LEU A 386 9.78 9.83 -0.04
N GLN A 387 11.02 9.65 0.41
CA GLN A 387 11.74 8.38 0.26
C GLN A 387 11.04 7.24 0.99
N PRO A 388 10.63 7.36 2.27
CA PRO A 388 9.83 6.34 2.94
C PRO A 388 8.54 5.99 2.18
N MET A 389 7.83 6.97 1.61
CA MET A 389 6.65 6.68 0.79
C MET A 389 7.01 5.88 -0.47
N VAL A 390 8.06 6.28 -1.19
CA VAL A 390 8.54 5.57 -2.39
C VAL A 390 8.96 4.14 -2.06
N ASP A 391 9.67 3.94 -0.95
CA ASP A 391 10.06 2.61 -0.46
C ASP A 391 8.82 1.75 -0.14
N ARG A 392 7.79 2.32 0.52
CA ARG A 392 6.53 1.60 0.77
C ARG A 392 5.73 1.30 -0.50
N MET A 393 5.75 2.19 -1.49
CA MET A 393 5.17 1.91 -2.81
C MET A 393 5.91 0.77 -3.52
N GLN A 394 7.24 0.74 -3.43
CA GLN A 394 8.04 -0.37 -3.96
C GLN A 394 7.71 -1.69 -3.26
N GLU A 395 7.66 -1.71 -1.93
CA GLU A 395 7.25 -2.87 -1.14
C GLU A 395 5.82 -3.33 -1.51
N THR A 396 4.91 -2.39 -1.78
CA THR A 396 3.55 -2.69 -2.24
C THR A 396 3.53 -3.33 -3.63
N ALA A 397 4.31 -2.79 -4.58
CA ALA A 397 4.47 -3.37 -5.90
C ALA A 397 5.10 -4.76 -5.83
N ASP A 398 6.09 -4.94 -4.97
CA ASP A 398 6.77 -6.22 -4.79
C ASP A 398 5.85 -7.24 -4.11
N ALA A 399 5.11 -6.86 -3.07
CA ALA A 399 4.14 -7.72 -2.40
C ALA A 399 3.12 -8.30 -3.40
N LEU A 400 2.63 -7.49 -4.33
CA LEU A 400 1.70 -7.94 -5.37
C LEU A 400 2.41 -8.69 -6.50
N CYS A 401 3.43 -8.11 -7.12
CA CYS A 401 3.88 -8.54 -8.44
C CYS A 401 5.34 -9.00 -8.51
N SER A 402 6.09 -9.03 -7.41
CA SER A 402 7.44 -9.59 -7.42
C SER A 402 7.43 -11.11 -7.61
N SER A 403 8.55 -11.66 -8.07
CA SER A 403 8.80 -13.10 -8.18
C SER A 403 7.79 -13.83 -9.10
N ASN A 404 7.55 -15.12 -8.85
CA ASN A 404 6.67 -15.94 -9.67
C ASN A 404 5.20 -15.56 -9.43
N THR A 405 4.59 -14.89 -10.39
CA THR A 405 3.15 -14.61 -10.42
C THR A 405 2.36 -15.65 -11.21
N SER A 406 3.07 -16.47 -11.99
CA SER A 406 2.52 -17.45 -12.94
C SER A 406 2.33 -18.83 -12.32
N PHE A 407 1.66 -18.91 -11.18
CA PHE A 407 1.18 -20.18 -10.64
C PHE A 407 -0.14 -20.00 -9.90
N SER A 408 -0.87 -21.09 -9.77
CA SER A 408 -2.03 -21.19 -8.90
C SER A 408 -1.89 -22.38 -7.96
N TYR A 409 -2.60 -22.39 -6.84
CA TYR A 409 -2.69 -23.53 -5.95
C TYR A 409 -4.14 -23.92 -5.67
N PHE A 410 -4.33 -25.19 -5.35
CA PHE A 410 -5.59 -25.68 -4.80
C PHE A 410 -5.30 -26.61 -3.64
N THR A 411 -6.24 -26.68 -2.71
CA THR A 411 -6.18 -27.60 -1.58
C THR A 411 -7.18 -28.72 -1.80
N ASP A 412 -6.72 -29.96 -1.74
CA ASP A 412 -7.61 -31.11 -1.86
C ASP A 412 -8.33 -31.43 -0.52
N ALA A 413 -9.24 -32.41 -0.56
CA ALA A 413 -10.04 -32.78 0.61
C ALA A 413 -9.25 -33.34 1.81
N ALA A 414 -8.00 -33.81 1.64
CA ALA A 414 -7.17 -34.19 2.80
C ALA A 414 -6.14 -33.13 3.16
N GLY A 415 -6.20 -31.94 2.54
CA GLY A 415 -5.41 -30.77 2.87
C GLY A 415 -4.07 -30.68 2.16
N PHE A 416 -3.82 -31.48 1.12
CA PHE A 416 -2.63 -31.26 0.30
C PHE A 416 -2.83 -30.03 -0.56
N VAL A 417 -1.80 -29.19 -0.58
CA VAL A 417 -1.70 -28.05 -1.47
C VAL A 417 -0.96 -28.48 -2.72
N PHE A 418 -1.64 -28.44 -3.86
CA PHE A 418 -1.02 -28.65 -5.17
C PHE A 418 -0.80 -27.31 -5.83
N MET A 419 0.38 -27.10 -6.39
CA MET A 419 0.70 -25.93 -7.20
C MET A 419 0.69 -26.30 -8.68
N ARG A 420 0.10 -25.44 -9.49
CA ARG A 420 0.06 -25.54 -10.95
C ARG A 420 0.75 -24.33 -11.54
N GLU A 421 1.91 -24.55 -12.17
CA GLU A 421 2.61 -23.50 -12.92
C GLU A 421 1.86 -23.16 -14.20
N TYR A 422 1.80 -21.86 -14.51
CA TYR A 422 1.26 -21.31 -15.73
C TYR A 422 2.42 -20.97 -16.67
N SER A 423 2.55 -21.69 -17.78
CA SER A 423 3.55 -21.39 -18.80
C SER A 423 2.99 -20.38 -19.81
N ALA A 424 3.40 -19.11 -19.69
CA ALA A 424 3.02 -18.03 -20.61
C ALA A 424 3.49 -18.25 -22.07
N SER A 425 4.24 -19.32 -22.36
CA SER A 425 4.72 -19.68 -23.70
C SER A 425 3.63 -20.17 -24.64
N ALA A 426 2.44 -20.49 -24.13
CA ALA A 426 1.25 -20.53 -24.95
C ALA A 426 0.79 -19.09 -25.14
N SER A 427 1.30 -18.42 -26.18
CA SER A 427 0.76 -17.14 -26.68
C SER A 427 -0.74 -17.17 -26.49
N VAL A 428 -1.29 -16.25 -25.68
CA VAL A 428 -2.71 -16.14 -25.41
C VAL A 428 -3.40 -16.09 -26.76
N GLN A 429 -3.84 -17.25 -27.25
CA GLN A 429 -4.74 -17.30 -28.38
C GLN A 429 -6.00 -16.70 -27.78
N THR A 430 -6.23 -15.41 -28.04
CA THR A 430 -7.44 -14.60 -27.76
C THR A 430 -8.69 -15.15 -28.48
N GLU A 431 -8.61 -16.43 -28.78
CA GLU A 431 -9.29 -17.21 -29.76
C GLU A 431 -9.44 -18.65 -29.21
N THR A 432 -9.24 -18.86 -27.90
CA THR A 432 -9.70 -20.10 -27.28
C THR A 432 -11.20 -20.22 -27.54
N TYR A 433 -11.58 -21.44 -27.87
CA TYR A 433 -12.96 -21.77 -28.18
C TYR A 433 -13.94 -21.32 -27.08
N ALA A 434 -13.55 -21.48 -25.81
CA ALA A 434 -14.34 -21.06 -24.65
C ALA A 434 -14.55 -19.54 -24.62
N TYR A 435 -13.52 -18.73 -24.91
CA TYR A 435 -13.63 -17.28 -24.98
C TYR A 435 -14.59 -16.84 -26.09
N ARG A 436 -14.45 -17.40 -27.30
CA ARG A 436 -15.35 -17.11 -28.43
C ARG A 436 -16.79 -17.52 -28.14
N ALA A 437 -16.99 -18.68 -27.54
CA ALA A 437 -18.33 -19.20 -27.20
C ALA A 437 -19.04 -18.34 -26.15
N VAL A 438 -18.31 -17.85 -25.13
CA VAL A 438 -18.86 -16.94 -24.11
C VAL A 438 -19.11 -15.55 -24.71
N PHE A 439 -18.14 -15.01 -25.46
CA PHE A 439 -18.28 -13.71 -26.13
C PHE A 439 -19.47 -13.69 -27.11
N GLU A 440 -19.67 -14.74 -27.90
CA GLU A 440 -20.83 -14.90 -28.79
C GLU A 440 -22.15 -14.93 -28.00
N ALA A 441 -22.19 -15.64 -26.86
CA ALA A 441 -23.38 -15.73 -26.01
C ALA A 441 -23.75 -14.39 -25.35
N THR A 442 -22.80 -13.46 -25.17
CA THR A 442 -23.10 -12.11 -24.63
C THR A 442 -23.86 -11.22 -25.61
N GLY A 443 -23.91 -11.56 -26.92
CA GLY A 443 -24.57 -10.76 -27.94
C GLY A 443 -23.88 -9.42 -28.25
N LEU A 444 -22.67 -9.17 -27.72
CA LEU A 444 -21.87 -7.99 -28.02
C LEU A 444 -21.41 -8.04 -29.50
N GLN A 445 -22.03 -7.24 -30.37
CA GLN A 445 -21.72 -7.19 -31.80
C GLN A 445 -20.36 -6.50 -32.04
N GLY A 446 -19.27 -7.28 -32.07
CA GLY A 446 -17.90 -6.75 -32.16
C GLY A 446 -16.96 -7.42 -33.17
N SER A 447 -17.26 -8.59 -33.74
CA SER A 447 -16.33 -9.19 -34.71
C SER A 447 -17.03 -10.00 -35.80
N ARG A 448 -16.49 -9.87 -37.01
CA ARG A 448 -16.97 -10.31 -38.33
C ARG A 448 -17.52 -11.74 -38.36
N ASP A 449 -18.62 -11.95 -39.07
CA ASP A 449 -19.15 -13.18 -39.70
C ASP A 449 -18.52 -14.52 -39.25
N LEU A 450 -18.50 -14.78 -37.95
CA LEU A 450 -18.09 -16.06 -37.39
C LEU A 450 -19.37 -16.88 -37.20
N GLN A 451 -19.44 -18.01 -37.89
CA GLN A 451 -20.52 -18.97 -37.69
C GLN A 451 -20.57 -19.41 -36.21
N PRO A 452 -21.77 -19.68 -35.67
CA PRO A 452 -21.93 -19.99 -34.26
C PRO A 452 -21.11 -21.22 -33.91
N THR A 453 -20.15 -21.06 -32.98
CA THR A 453 -19.24 -22.16 -32.60
C THR A 453 -19.51 -22.68 -31.20
N ALA A 454 -20.35 -22.04 -30.39
CA ALA A 454 -20.69 -22.54 -29.06
C ALA A 454 -21.43 -23.91 -29.12
N VAL A 455 -20.76 -24.96 -28.67
CA VAL A 455 -21.23 -26.33 -28.50
C VAL A 455 -21.86 -26.33 -27.12
N ARG A 456 -23.19 -26.38 -27.10
CA ARG A 456 -23.93 -26.76 -25.90
C ARG A 456 -23.63 -28.23 -25.64
N ILE A 457 -22.82 -28.49 -24.62
CA ILE A 457 -22.54 -29.83 -24.11
C ILE A 457 -23.77 -30.30 -23.32
N VAL A 458 -24.43 -31.35 -23.81
CA VAL A 458 -25.61 -32.02 -23.23
C VAL A 458 -25.22 -33.39 -22.64
N ALA A 459 -23.95 -33.61 -22.34
CA ALA A 459 -23.47 -34.85 -21.73
C ALA A 459 -22.65 -34.56 -20.46
N ASP A 460 -23.20 -34.96 -19.32
CA ASP A 460 -22.75 -34.60 -17.96
C ASP A 460 -21.39 -35.20 -17.55
N GLY A 461 -20.96 -36.29 -18.18
CA GLY A 461 -19.84 -37.11 -17.69
C GLY A 461 -18.42 -36.55 -17.84
N LEU A 462 -18.18 -35.57 -18.72
CA LEU A 462 -16.82 -35.02 -18.93
C LEU A 462 -16.57 -33.68 -18.22
N LYS A 463 -17.63 -32.93 -17.90
CA LYS A 463 -17.54 -31.73 -17.05
C LYS A 463 -17.40 -32.11 -15.57
N GLN A 464 -17.90 -33.28 -15.19
CA GLN A 464 -17.78 -33.79 -13.83
C GLN A 464 -16.33 -34.08 -13.43
N ILE A 465 -15.46 -34.67 -14.25
CA ILE A 465 -14.18 -35.20 -13.74
C ILE A 465 -13.22 -34.12 -13.17
N VAL A 466 -13.18 -32.92 -13.76
CA VAL A 466 -12.28 -31.83 -13.32
C VAL A 466 -12.92 -30.99 -12.21
N VAL A 467 -14.22 -30.67 -12.32
CA VAL A 467 -14.98 -29.97 -11.26
C VAL A 467 -15.23 -30.87 -10.04
N GLU A 468 -15.35 -32.19 -10.25
CA GLU A 468 -15.48 -33.16 -9.17
C GLU A 468 -14.19 -33.20 -8.35
N MET A 469 -12.98 -33.17 -8.91
CA MET A 469 -11.78 -33.21 -8.08
C MET A 469 -11.65 -32.01 -7.13
N GLU A 470 -12.18 -30.85 -7.52
CA GLU A 470 -12.14 -29.61 -6.74
C GLU A 470 -13.27 -29.54 -5.68
N GLY A 471 -14.32 -30.35 -5.81
CA GLY A 471 -15.46 -30.43 -4.87
C GLY A 471 -15.66 -31.80 -4.22
N ARG A 472 -14.79 -32.78 -4.47
CA ARG A 472 -14.97 -34.15 -3.99
C ARG A 472 -14.70 -34.22 -2.49
N ASN A 473 -15.62 -34.88 -1.80
CA ASN A 473 -15.43 -35.25 -0.41
C ASN A 473 -14.29 -36.28 -0.26
N LEU A 474 -13.85 -36.52 0.98
CA LEU A 474 -12.77 -37.46 1.31
C LEU A 474 -13.00 -38.86 0.71
N GLU A 475 -14.26 -39.30 0.60
CA GLU A 475 -14.65 -40.59 0.04
C GLU A 475 -14.27 -40.73 -1.44
N SER A 476 -14.69 -39.78 -2.27
CA SER A 476 -14.40 -39.82 -3.71
C SER A 476 -12.91 -39.63 -4.03
N ARG A 477 -12.14 -39.01 -3.11
CA ARG A 477 -10.68 -38.98 -3.18
C ARG A 477 -10.09 -40.37 -2.91
N ASN A 478 -10.52 -41.03 -1.83
CA ASN A 478 -10.03 -42.36 -1.47
C ASN A 478 -10.38 -43.42 -2.52
N ASP A 479 -11.49 -43.25 -3.23
CA ASP A 479 -11.83 -44.09 -4.38
C ASP A 479 -10.87 -43.91 -5.58
N PHE A 480 -10.30 -42.71 -5.73
CA PHE A 480 -9.38 -42.40 -6.83
C PHE A 480 -7.95 -42.89 -6.60
N MET A 481 -7.53 -43.08 -5.34
CA MET A 481 -6.16 -43.46 -5.01
C MET A 481 -5.85 -44.87 -5.55
N PRO A 482 -4.95 -45.00 -6.55
CA PRO A 482 -4.79 -46.25 -7.30
C PRO A 482 -3.96 -47.32 -6.55
N VAL A 483 -3.33 -46.94 -5.43
CA VAL A 483 -2.41 -47.80 -4.67
C VAL A 483 -2.71 -47.72 -3.17
N CYS A 484 -2.48 -48.83 -2.46
CA CYS A 484 -2.59 -48.88 -1.00
C CYS A 484 -1.22 -48.68 -0.34
N LEU A 485 -0.66 -47.47 -0.45
CA LEU A 485 0.65 -47.14 0.11
C LEU A 485 0.53 -45.95 1.06
N ASP A 486 1.38 -45.96 2.08
CA ASP A 486 1.58 -44.78 2.92
C ASP A 486 2.17 -43.65 2.09
N SER A 487 1.79 -42.41 2.41
CA SER A 487 2.14 -41.23 1.64
C SER A 487 3.64 -40.90 1.68
N ASP A 488 4.37 -41.40 2.69
CA ASP A 488 5.83 -41.33 2.81
C ASP A 488 6.55 -42.50 2.11
N HIS A 489 5.84 -43.36 1.37
CA HIS A 489 6.44 -44.49 0.68
C HIS A 489 7.29 -44.02 -0.54
N PRO A 490 8.56 -44.42 -0.68
CA PRO A 490 9.47 -43.93 -1.74
C PRO A 490 8.98 -44.16 -3.19
N VAL A 491 8.09 -45.12 -3.40
CA VAL A 491 7.50 -45.39 -4.73
C VAL A 491 6.63 -44.21 -5.20
N LEU A 492 6.00 -43.46 -4.29
CA LEU A 492 5.17 -42.30 -4.67
C LEU A 492 6.04 -41.13 -5.14
N GLU A 493 7.19 -40.88 -4.51
CA GLU A 493 8.14 -39.87 -4.98
C GLU A 493 8.68 -40.21 -6.38
N ASN A 494 9.01 -41.48 -6.61
CA ASN A 494 9.47 -41.97 -7.91
C ASN A 494 8.39 -41.91 -9.02
N SER A 495 7.12 -41.71 -8.66
CA SER A 495 6.02 -41.55 -9.62
C SER A 495 5.86 -40.11 -10.15
N GLY A 496 6.76 -39.19 -9.75
CA GLY A 496 6.75 -37.79 -10.15
C GLY A 496 6.12 -36.85 -9.13
N LEU A 497 5.65 -37.37 -7.98
CA LEU A 497 5.11 -36.58 -6.86
C LEU A 497 6.26 -36.18 -5.91
N GLN A 498 7.01 -35.15 -6.27
CA GLN A 498 8.12 -34.66 -5.44
C GLN A 498 7.62 -34.11 -4.11
N ASN A 499 8.34 -34.37 -3.02
CA ASN A 499 8.06 -33.91 -1.65
C ASN A 499 6.70 -34.36 -1.08
N PHE A 500 6.04 -35.35 -1.69
CA PHE A 500 4.72 -35.81 -1.25
C PHE A 500 4.77 -36.38 0.18
N GLY A 501 5.82 -37.13 0.52
CA GLY A 501 6.02 -37.65 1.88
C GLY A 501 6.19 -36.53 2.91
N GLU A 502 7.05 -35.56 2.63
CA GLU A 502 7.28 -34.42 3.53
C GLU A 502 6.02 -33.56 3.72
N ALA A 503 5.29 -33.26 2.66
CA ALA A 503 4.01 -32.54 2.73
C ALA A 503 2.99 -33.30 3.59
N SER A 504 2.93 -34.62 3.46
CA SER A 504 2.04 -35.47 4.26
C SER A 504 2.38 -35.40 5.75
N VAL A 505 3.67 -35.42 6.09
CA VAL A 505 4.14 -35.29 7.48
C VAL A 505 3.74 -33.94 8.06
N GLN A 506 3.91 -32.85 7.31
CA GLN A 506 3.49 -31.53 7.79
C GLN A 506 1.98 -31.45 8.04
N ILE A 507 1.15 -32.03 7.16
CA ILE A 507 -0.29 -32.13 7.37
C ILE A 507 -0.60 -32.93 8.65
N MET A 508 0.10 -34.03 8.90
CA MET A 508 -0.08 -34.80 10.14
C MET A 508 0.31 -33.99 11.38
N ARG A 509 1.42 -33.24 11.35
CA ARG A 509 1.83 -32.37 12.47
C ARG A 509 0.78 -31.31 12.78
N GLU A 510 0.18 -30.72 11.74
CA GLU A 510 -0.90 -29.74 11.90
C GLU A 510 -2.16 -30.37 12.50
N ILE A 511 -2.58 -31.54 11.98
CA ILE A 511 -3.78 -32.25 12.45
C ILE A 511 -3.68 -32.61 13.94
N PHE A 512 -2.50 -33.08 14.39
CA PHE A 512 -2.28 -33.56 15.76
C PHE A 512 -1.56 -32.53 16.65
N GLN A 513 -1.28 -31.33 16.14
CA GLN A 513 -0.58 -30.25 16.84
C GLN A 513 0.71 -30.71 17.54
N THR A 514 1.53 -31.50 16.84
CA THR A 514 2.75 -32.12 17.39
C THR A 514 3.89 -32.13 16.39
N ASP A 515 5.10 -31.76 16.82
CA ASP A 515 6.31 -31.80 16.01
C ASP A 515 6.98 -33.18 15.98
N GLN A 516 6.47 -34.15 16.75
CA GLN A 516 7.09 -35.47 16.92
C GLN A 516 6.84 -36.44 15.76
N LEU A 517 6.01 -36.06 14.80
CA LEU A 517 5.70 -36.88 13.62
C LEU A 517 6.73 -36.60 12.52
N ASP A 518 7.37 -37.65 12.03
CA ASP A 518 8.38 -37.60 10.98
C ASP A 518 8.09 -38.55 9.80
N SER A 519 7.10 -39.43 9.96
CA SER A 519 6.74 -40.49 9.03
C SER A 519 5.35 -41.05 9.38
N CYS A 520 4.76 -41.81 8.47
CA CYS A 520 3.56 -42.58 8.78
C CYS A 520 3.82 -43.58 9.92
N ALA A 521 5.05 -44.11 10.03
CA ALA A 521 5.43 -45.04 11.09
C ALA A 521 5.34 -44.40 12.49
N SER A 522 5.78 -43.16 12.67
CA SER A 522 5.63 -42.43 13.95
C SER A 522 4.18 -42.03 14.23
N ALA A 523 3.35 -41.90 13.20
CA ALA A 523 1.92 -41.64 13.33
C ALA A 523 1.08 -42.86 13.78
N ARG A 524 1.68 -44.07 13.84
CA ARG A 524 0.97 -45.32 14.18
C ARG A 524 0.18 -45.27 15.48
N ALA A 525 0.69 -44.57 16.50
CA ALA A 525 0.01 -44.43 17.79
C ALA A 525 -1.34 -43.70 17.69
N TYR A 526 -1.52 -42.87 16.66
CA TYR A 526 -2.73 -42.08 16.42
C TYR A 526 -3.75 -42.79 15.52
N CYS A 527 -3.39 -43.91 14.89
CA CYS A 527 -4.26 -44.65 13.95
C CYS A 527 -5.48 -45.32 14.61
N ASP A 528 -5.48 -45.43 15.94
CA ASP A 528 -6.57 -46.02 16.74
C ASP A 528 -7.02 -45.08 17.88
N ASP A 529 -6.55 -43.83 17.88
CA ASP A 529 -6.87 -42.82 18.90
C ASP A 529 -8.18 -42.09 18.53
N TRP A 530 -9.26 -42.47 19.22
CA TRP A 530 -10.58 -41.86 19.02
C TRP A 530 -10.81 -40.62 19.89
N SER A 531 -9.84 -40.24 20.72
CA SER A 531 -9.95 -39.03 21.54
C SER A 531 -9.86 -37.75 20.70
N ASN A 532 -9.23 -37.84 19.52
CA ASN A 532 -9.17 -36.78 18.53
C ASN A 532 -10.42 -36.82 17.61
N LEU A 533 -10.81 -35.66 17.06
CA LEU A 533 -11.99 -35.53 16.18
C LEU A 533 -11.98 -36.63 15.11
N PRO A 534 -13.10 -37.36 14.87
CA PRO A 534 -13.17 -38.48 13.91
C PRO A 534 -12.64 -38.15 12.50
N TYR A 535 -12.76 -36.88 12.10
CA TYR A 535 -12.26 -36.38 10.83
C TYR A 535 -10.72 -36.43 10.71
N SER A 536 -10.00 -36.14 11.80
CA SER A 536 -8.54 -36.22 11.87
C SER A 536 -8.06 -37.66 11.65
N LEU A 537 -8.76 -38.62 12.25
CA LEU A 537 -8.48 -40.04 12.09
C LEU A 537 -8.67 -40.49 10.64
N TRP A 538 -9.76 -40.06 9.98
CA TRP A 538 -9.99 -40.41 8.57
C TRP A 538 -8.92 -39.80 7.65
N ARG A 539 -8.51 -38.55 7.90
CA ARG A 539 -7.40 -37.93 7.16
C ARG A 539 -6.09 -38.69 7.38
N LEU A 540 -5.77 -39.06 8.62
CA LEU A 540 -4.59 -39.86 8.91
C LEU A 540 -4.61 -41.20 8.16
N ARG A 541 -5.76 -41.88 8.10
CA ARG A 541 -5.91 -43.13 7.35
C ARG A 541 -5.79 -42.94 5.83
N THR A 542 -6.19 -41.77 5.31
CA THR A 542 -5.94 -41.40 3.90
C THR A 542 -4.47 -41.18 3.62
N LEU A 543 -3.72 -40.61 4.57
CA LEU A 543 -2.28 -40.36 4.46
C LEU A 543 -1.47 -41.66 4.65
N CYS A 544 -1.83 -42.44 5.67
CA CYS A 544 -1.09 -43.60 6.12
C CYS A 544 -1.94 -44.88 6.12
N PRO A 545 -2.53 -45.29 4.98
CA PRO A 545 -3.46 -46.40 4.93
C PRO A 545 -2.81 -47.74 5.29
N THR A 546 -1.54 -47.97 4.95
CA THR A 546 -0.83 -49.18 5.33
C THR A 546 -0.53 -49.17 6.83
N THR A 547 0.05 -48.08 7.34
CA THR A 547 0.42 -48.01 8.78
C THR A 547 -0.82 -48.06 9.68
N CYS A 548 -1.93 -47.46 9.28
CA CYS A 548 -3.19 -47.53 10.00
C CYS A 548 -4.04 -48.79 9.70
N GLY A 549 -3.48 -49.78 8.99
CA GLY A 549 -4.08 -51.11 8.89
C GLY A 549 -5.20 -51.26 7.87
N CYS A 550 -5.37 -50.34 6.91
CA CYS A 550 -6.40 -50.46 5.86
C CYS A 550 -6.26 -51.72 5.00
N LYS A 551 -5.07 -52.34 4.96
CA LYS A 551 -4.82 -53.59 4.23
C LYS A 551 -4.80 -54.85 5.08
N ASP A 552 -4.89 -54.73 6.40
CA ASP A 552 -4.68 -55.85 7.31
C ASP A 552 -5.83 -56.01 8.31
N ALA A 553 -6.62 -57.07 8.12
CA ALA A 553 -7.74 -57.44 8.97
C ALA A 553 -7.33 -57.89 10.38
N LEU A 554 -6.03 -58.13 10.63
CA LEU A 554 -5.50 -58.58 11.92
C LEU A 554 -5.09 -57.44 12.85
N THR A 555 -5.09 -56.19 12.38
CA THR A 555 -4.71 -55.03 13.22
C THR A 555 -5.67 -54.78 14.38
N GLY A 556 -6.93 -55.21 14.24
CA GLY A 556 -7.98 -54.98 15.23
C GLY A 556 -8.51 -53.55 15.22
N SER A 557 -8.34 -52.80 14.13
CA SER A 557 -8.86 -51.43 14.05
C SER A 557 -10.40 -51.44 14.08
N LEU A 558 -10.97 -50.56 14.90
CA LEU A 558 -12.42 -50.38 15.01
C LEU A 558 -12.98 -49.64 13.78
N VAL A 559 -12.18 -48.87 13.06
CA VAL A 559 -12.61 -48.10 11.88
C VAL A 559 -12.83 -49.03 10.69
N ALA A 560 -13.97 -48.91 10.02
CA ALA A 560 -14.26 -49.67 8.81
C ALA A 560 -13.23 -49.39 7.70
N VAL A 561 -12.79 -50.45 7.01
CA VAL A 561 -11.98 -50.33 5.79
C VAL A 561 -12.90 -49.92 4.65
N SER A 562 -13.08 -48.61 4.50
CA SER A 562 -13.91 -47.95 3.49
C SER A 562 -13.29 -46.64 3.04
N SER A 563 -13.53 -46.25 1.79
CA SER A 563 -13.13 -44.94 1.27
C SER A 563 -13.77 -43.80 2.03
N LYS A 564 -14.99 -43.99 2.56
CA LYS A 564 -15.66 -43.00 3.42
C LYS A 564 -14.87 -42.68 4.71
N TYR A 565 -14.06 -43.62 5.21
CA TYR A 565 -13.35 -43.52 6.50
C TYR A 565 -11.83 -43.51 6.36
N GLY A 566 -11.34 -43.01 5.23
CA GLY A 566 -9.92 -42.77 5.02
C GLY A 566 -9.17 -43.88 4.28
N CYS A 567 -9.74 -45.08 4.10
CA CYS A 567 -9.01 -46.16 3.45
C CYS A 567 -9.20 -46.16 1.93
N PRO A 568 -8.13 -46.06 1.11
CA PRO A 568 -8.22 -46.20 -0.33
C PRO A 568 -8.94 -47.47 -0.79
N LEU A 569 -9.72 -47.38 -1.87
CA LEU A 569 -10.40 -48.55 -2.43
C LEU A 569 -9.41 -49.64 -2.86
N ALA A 570 -8.20 -49.23 -3.28
CA ALA A 570 -7.09 -50.13 -3.61
C ALA A 570 -6.67 -51.04 -2.45
N CYS A 571 -6.86 -50.63 -1.18
CA CYS A 571 -6.52 -51.44 -0.01
C CYS A 571 -7.45 -52.65 0.20
N ARG A 572 -8.65 -52.62 -0.41
CA ARG A 572 -9.69 -53.61 -0.15
C ARG A 572 -9.29 -55.02 -0.57
N SER A 573 -8.55 -55.18 -1.66
CA SER A 573 -8.12 -56.48 -2.15
C SER A 573 -7.11 -57.13 -1.19
N GLU A 574 -6.12 -56.38 -0.72
CA GLU A 574 -5.15 -56.83 0.27
C GLU A 574 -5.80 -57.13 1.63
N TYR A 575 -6.75 -56.29 2.05
CA TYR A 575 -7.56 -56.55 3.26
C TYR A 575 -8.32 -57.87 3.18
N GLN A 576 -8.97 -58.15 2.05
CA GLN A 576 -9.67 -59.42 1.82
C GLN A 576 -8.71 -60.62 1.82
N GLN A 577 -7.49 -60.44 1.30
CA GLN A 577 -6.44 -61.47 1.35
C GLN A 577 -5.95 -61.73 2.78
N SER A 578 -5.75 -60.69 3.59
CA SER A 578 -5.44 -60.83 5.03
C SER A 578 -6.57 -61.59 5.76
N LEU A 579 -7.83 -61.27 5.45
CA LEU A 579 -8.99 -61.97 6.02
C LEU A 579 -9.08 -63.44 5.60
N LEU A 580 -8.68 -63.78 4.36
CA LEU A 580 -8.59 -65.16 3.87
C LEU A 580 -7.58 -66.00 4.64
N GLY A 581 -6.46 -65.40 5.06
CA GLY A 581 -5.41 -66.07 5.84
C GLY A 581 -5.79 -66.35 7.30
N ARG A 582 -6.94 -65.86 7.76
CA ARG A 582 -7.36 -65.95 9.15
C ARG A 582 -8.08 -67.27 9.44
N ASN A 583 -7.73 -67.92 10.54
CA ASN A 583 -8.44 -69.10 11.06
C ASN A 583 -9.79 -68.71 11.69
N CYS A 584 -10.77 -69.62 11.63
CA CYS A 584 -12.08 -69.44 12.27
C CYS A 584 -12.03 -69.68 13.79
N SER A 585 -11.23 -68.88 14.48
CA SER A 585 -11.12 -68.87 15.93
C SER A 585 -11.22 -67.45 16.45
N ASP A 586 -11.87 -67.30 17.60
CA ASP A 586 -11.87 -66.04 18.34
C ASP A 586 -10.45 -65.64 18.74
N ALA A 587 -10.19 -64.33 18.74
CA ALA A 587 -8.93 -63.80 19.23
C ALA A 587 -8.72 -64.17 20.70
N GLU A 588 -7.52 -64.63 21.05
CA GLU A 588 -7.21 -64.95 22.44
C GLU A 588 -7.32 -63.69 23.33
N PRO A 589 -7.84 -63.82 24.57
CA PRO A 589 -7.85 -62.73 25.54
C PRO A 589 -6.46 -62.12 25.71
N GLY A 590 -6.36 -60.80 25.64
CA GLY A 590 -5.10 -60.07 25.73
C GLY A 590 -4.27 -60.04 24.44
N SER A 591 -4.70 -60.67 23.34
CA SER A 591 -4.06 -60.51 22.03
C SER A 591 -4.12 -59.03 21.57
N ALA A 592 -3.10 -58.57 20.84
CA ALA A 592 -3.01 -57.17 20.42
C ALA A 592 -4.23 -56.72 19.61
N MET A 593 -4.72 -57.59 18.73
CA MET A 593 -5.91 -57.35 17.91
C MET A 593 -7.18 -57.17 18.73
N LEU A 594 -7.45 -58.05 19.71
CA LEU A 594 -8.62 -57.92 20.57
C LEU A 594 -8.49 -56.69 21.47
N ARG A 595 -7.28 -56.45 22.02
CA ARG A 595 -6.99 -55.30 22.87
C ARG A 595 -7.19 -53.98 22.13
N ASN A 596 -6.70 -53.86 20.90
CA ASN A 596 -6.87 -52.65 20.09
C ASN A 596 -8.35 -52.39 19.81
N TYR A 597 -9.08 -53.42 19.35
CA TYR A 597 -10.51 -53.30 19.04
C TYR A 597 -11.34 -52.94 20.28
N VAL A 598 -11.10 -53.61 21.42
CA VAL A 598 -11.78 -53.33 22.69
C VAL A 598 -11.42 -51.95 23.23
N ARG A 599 -10.16 -51.52 23.13
CA ARG A 599 -9.73 -50.17 23.56
C ARG A 599 -10.44 -49.09 22.77
N SER A 600 -10.39 -49.14 21.44
CA SER A 600 -11.08 -48.16 20.59
C SER A 600 -12.59 -48.17 20.87
N LEU A 601 -13.16 -49.35 21.13
CA LEU A 601 -14.58 -49.45 21.44
C LEU A 601 -14.93 -48.88 22.82
N ALA A 602 -14.06 -49.08 23.81
CA ALA A 602 -14.19 -48.52 25.14
C ALA A 602 -14.12 -46.99 25.11
N GLU A 603 -13.24 -46.42 24.28
CA GLU A 603 -13.13 -44.97 24.05
C GLU A 603 -14.42 -44.41 23.45
N VAL A 604 -14.93 -45.03 22.38
CA VAL A 604 -16.18 -44.61 21.73
C VAL A 604 -17.38 -44.71 22.69
N ARG A 605 -17.41 -45.73 23.55
CA ARG A 605 -18.48 -45.94 24.54
C ARG A 605 -18.31 -45.09 25.80
N ASN A 606 -17.13 -44.50 26.01
CA ASN A 606 -16.72 -43.94 27.30
C ASN A 606 -16.96 -44.92 28.47
N ALA A 607 -16.61 -46.20 28.28
CA ALA A 607 -16.88 -47.26 29.24
C ALA A 607 -15.75 -48.29 29.28
N THR A 608 -15.51 -48.87 30.45
CA THR A 608 -14.57 -49.99 30.58
C THR A 608 -15.20 -51.28 30.07
N LEU A 609 -14.55 -51.92 29.11
CA LEU A 609 -14.96 -53.21 28.56
C LEU A 609 -13.96 -54.29 28.96
N GLU A 610 -14.44 -55.49 29.24
CA GLU A 610 -13.56 -56.65 29.44
C GLU A 610 -12.92 -57.02 28.09
N GLU A 611 -11.62 -57.37 28.09
CA GLU A 611 -10.88 -57.81 26.89
C GLU A 611 -11.27 -59.24 26.47
N THR A 612 -12.56 -59.46 26.19
CA THR A 612 -13.14 -60.75 25.81
C THR A 612 -14.10 -60.58 24.63
N CYS A 613 -14.24 -61.62 23.79
CA CYS A 613 -15.14 -61.58 22.64
C CYS A 613 -16.62 -61.44 23.04
N GLN A 614 -16.99 -61.87 24.24
CA GLN A 614 -18.35 -61.76 24.77
C GLN A 614 -18.78 -60.30 24.94
N ALA A 615 -17.83 -59.37 25.10
CA ALA A 615 -18.12 -57.93 25.19
C ALA A 615 -18.83 -57.40 23.92
N PHE A 616 -18.64 -58.03 22.76
CA PHE A 616 -19.23 -57.60 21.49
C PHE A 616 -20.67 -58.05 21.27
N LEU A 617 -21.19 -58.95 22.12
CA LEU A 617 -22.59 -59.36 22.08
C LEU A 617 -23.53 -58.28 22.66
N VAL A 618 -22.98 -57.35 23.42
CA VAL A 618 -23.72 -56.22 23.97
C VAL A 618 -23.90 -55.17 22.87
N PRO A 619 -25.14 -54.83 22.47
CA PRO A 619 -25.38 -53.78 21.49
C PRO A 619 -24.81 -52.44 21.94
N LEU A 620 -24.32 -51.67 20.98
CA LEU A 620 -23.79 -50.33 21.21
C LEU A 620 -24.83 -49.32 20.78
N ASP A 621 -25.08 -48.32 21.61
CA ASP A 621 -25.89 -47.17 21.27
C ASP A 621 -24.95 -46.01 20.88
N PHE A 622 -25.02 -45.60 19.61
CA PHE A 622 -24.27 -44.45 19.11
C PHE A 622 -25.26 -43.48 18.47
N ASP A 623 -25.36 -42.27 19.02
CA ASP A 623 -26.29 -41.23 18.59
C ASP A 623 -27.76 -41.69 18.49
N GLY A 624 -28.19 -42.58 19.38
CA GLY A 624 -29.56 -43.11 19.43
C GLY A 624 -29.84 -44.25 18.45
N VAL A 625 -28.81 -44.73 17.73
CA VAL A 625 -28.88 -45.94 16.91
C VAL A 625 -28.18 -47.07 17.64
N THR A 626 -28.97 -48.04 18.08
CA THR A 626 -28.44 -49.26 18.69
C THR A 626 -28.10 -50.29 17.61
N PHE A 627 -26.85 -50.71 17.53
CA PHE A 627 -26.43 -51.78 16.62
C PHE A 627 -25.48 -52.77 17.33
N ASN A 628 -25.56 -54.03 16.92
CA ASN A 628 -24.73 -55.12 17.43
C ASN A 628 -23.56 -55.37 16.47
N MET A 629 -22.33 -55.28 17.00
CA MET A 629 -21.08 -55.41 16.21
C MET A 629 -20.93 -56.79 15.52
N CYS A 630 -21.61 -57.81 16.03
CA CYS A 630 -21.64 -59.15 15.46
C CYS A 630 -22.78 -59.38 14.45
N THR A 631 -23.97 -58.79 14.62
CA THR A 631 -25.13 -59.07 13.74
C THR A 631 -25.38 -57.99 12.69
N ASP A 632 -25.18 -56.72 13.03
CA ASP A 632 -25.65 -55.58 12.25
C ASP A 632 -24.52 -54.96 11.42
N HIS A 633 -23.82 -55.79 10.64
CA HIS A 633 -22.65 -55.39 9.87
C HIS A 633 -22.91 -54.17 8.97
N GLU A 634 -24.04 -54.13 8.26
CA GLU A 634 -24.33 -53.01 7.35
C GLU A 634 -24.52 -51.69 8.09
N ALA A 635 -25.22 -51.71 9.23
CA ALA A 635 -25.41 -50.53 10.07
C ALA A 635 -24.06 -50.06 10.65
N ALA A 636 -23.29 -50.98 11.25
CA ALA A 636 -21.95 -50.70 11.77
C ALA A 636 -21.02 -50.12 10.69
N TYR A 637 -20.99 -50.74 9.50
CA TYR A 637 -20.18 -50.29 8.37
C TYR A 637 -20.63 -48.91 7.85
N SER A 638 -21.94 -48.68 7.75
CA SER A 638 -22.51 -47.40 7.32
C SER A 638 -22.19 -46.25 8.28
N SER A 639 -21.97 -46.56 9.56
CA SER A 639 -21.53 -45.65 10.62
C SER A 639 -20.00 -45.61 10.82
N GLY A 640 -19.24 -46.39 10.06
CA GLY A 640 -17.77 -46.34 10.06
C GLY A 640 -17.06 -47.28 11.00
N TYR A 641 -17.78 -48.28 11.49
CA TYR A 641 -17.25 -49.33 12.35
C TYR A 641 -17.00 -50.62 11.57
N ALA A 642 -15.84 -51.21 11.77
CA ALA A 642 -15.53 -52.57 11.33
C ALA A 642 -16.33 -53.57 12.17
N SER A 643 -16.83 -54.64 11.56
CA SER A 643 -17.53 -55.69 12.31
C SER A 643 -16.59 -56.46 13.23
N ALA A 644 -17.06 -56.81 14.42
CA ALA A 644 -16.34 -57.67 15.36
C ALA A 644 -16.15 -59.10 14.83
N ARG A 645 -16.85 -59.50 13.75
CA ARG A 645 -16.67 -60.81 13.09
C ARG A 645 -15.26 -61.05 12.60
N THR A 646 -14.54 -59.99 12.25
CA THR A 646 -13.13 -60.13 11.89
C THR A 646 -12.39 -60.61 13.12
N VAL A 647 -12.48 -59.93 14.26
CA VAL A 647 -11.75 -60.23 15.52
C VAL A 647 -12.26 -61.47 16.26
N CYS A 648 -13.56 -61.70 16.31
CA CYS A 648 -14.22 -62.75 17.09
C CYS A 648 -15.24 -63.51 16.23
N PRO A 649 -14.78 -64.23 15.19
CA PRO A 649 -15.67 -64.88 14.23
C PRO A 649 -16.56 -65.95 14.86
N VAL A 650 -16.08 -66.71 15.86
CA VAL A 650 -16.86 -67.81 16.48
C VAL A 650 -17.94 -67.22 17.37
N THR A 651 -17.58 -66.30 18.27
CA THR A 651 -18.55 -65.59 19.13
C THR A 651 -19.59 -64.83 18.30
N CYS A 652 -19.18 -64.22 17.18
CA CYS A 652 -20.11 -63.54 16.27
C CYS A 652 -20.85 -64.46 15.29
N GLY A 653 -20.77 -65.78 15.45
CA GLY A 653 -21.61 -66.76 14.73
C GLY A 653 -21.14 -67.15 13.32
N CYS A 654 -19.92 -66.81 12.90
CA CYS A 654 -19.39 -67.14 11.57
C CYS A 654 -19.30 -68.66 11.30
N GLN A 655 -19.17 -69.50 12.33
CA GLN A 655 -19.23 -70.96 12.14
C GLN A 655 -20.62 -71.44 11.70
N SER A 656 -21.68 -70.78 12.20
CA SER A 656 -23.06 -71.12 11.84
C SER A 656 -23.50 -70.51 10.52
N LEU A 657 -22.96 -69.34 10.18
CA LEU A 657 -23.32 -68.55 8.99
C LEU A 657 -22.04 -67.98 8.34
N PRO A 658 -21.23 -68.82 7.68
CA PRO A 658 -19.90 -68.42 7.19
C PRO A 658 -19.93 -67.43 6.02
N THR A 659 -21.08 -67.25 5.37
CA THR A 659 -21.26 -66.31 4.25
C THR A 659 -21.54 -64.88 4.70
N LEU A 660 -21.61 -64.62 6.01
CA LEU A 660 -21.84 -63.28 6.54
C LEU A 660 -20.66 -62.34 6.22
N PRO A 661 -20.92 -61.08 5.82
CA PRO A 661 -19.86 -60.09 5.58
C PRO A 661 -18.95 -59.94 6.80
N GLY A 662 -17.63 -59.94 6.58
CA GLY A 662 -16.60 -59.86 7.63
C GLY A 662 -16.18 -61.19 8.24
N CYS A 663 -16.85 -62.31 7.92
CA CYS A 663 -16.42 -63.64 8.37
C CYS A 663 -15.18 -64.11 7.59
N PRO A 664 -14.18 -64.70 8.27
CA PRO A 664 -13.10 -65.41 7.63
C PRO A 664 -13.65 -66.57 6.77
N PRO A 665 -13.20 -66.74 5.52
CA PRO A 665 -13.65 -67.84 4.67
C PRO A 665 -13.33 -69.24 5.23
N SER A 666 -12.34 -69.35 6.11
CA SER A 666 -12.03 -70.58 6.86
C SER A 666 -13.14 -71.01 7.82
N CYS A 667 -14.15 -70.16 8.11
CA CYS A 667 -15.32 -70.56 8.88
C CYS A 667 -16.31 -71.42 8.08
N ALA A 668 -16.17 -71.47 6.74
CA ALA A 668 -17.01 -72.28 5.88
C ALA A 668 -16.58 -73.75 5.78
N SER A 669 -15.32 -74.03 6.13
CA SER A 669 -14.71 -75.37 6.12
C SER A 669 -14.85 -76.06 7.47
#